data_AF-A0A940VIY8-F1
#
_entry.id   AF-A0A940VIY8-F1
#
_cell.length_a   1.000
_cell.length_b   1.000
_cell.length_c   1.000
_cell.angle_alpha   90.00
_cell.angle_beta   90.00
_cell.angle_gamma   90.00
#
_symmetry.space_group_name_H-M   'P 1'
#
loop_
_entity.id
_entity.type
_entity.pdbx_description
1 polymer ?
#
loop_
_entity_poly.entity_id
_entity_poly.type
_entity_poly.pdbx_seq_one_letter_code
_entity_poly.pdbx_strand_id
1 'polypeptide(L)'
;MLKYALLRDPTGWDPHINQGATQYTFTANIYEALLRYSPKGTLEPGLAVRWENPDPTTYILHIRRNVKFHSGNPLTADDVKFSIDRILDPNTAATRSREFSVVQSVAVVDPFTVKITLKKPDAPFLELLASGEAMIVDKKWAQSGQNFKQATSGTGPFKQGPFEAGVRYALVKNPDYWEQPYPYLDRIEYASVPKDEVRMQALQTGSVDMTEYIPWQYIKTLEKDPNIRVFVGHDTFNVIRLNPKRPPFDNPKVRQAFNYLIDRKEIVDLAWGGLSRPMAAGLIPEGHWAYPNLNVWSYDPAKGKRLLAEAGVNPAATKIIFDSTTLSVHIDDAQIIVTQLQKAGFTQIELKTMDVPTQQKKRVSGDYQMFIDGFSLPNPDPDSYSVWFSSGGPLYAKPVGFADDTLDKLLDEGRTTLGCFSTGGPWAKRPARTSTASGVCRARWVTRAPAASSTCGRSSTMAKVELSRMTWREAQDAFRRNPVILLPMGSVEQHGPHVPVGDYRYATEVARRIAARTGALVAPTVPWGYSEHFRPFPGTLSVRPETLTLLLEDICDGFLRFGLDHLLFVCGHKGNMPILEQVGRRMRETHRLRVATVEPWSWLTPAFRRDAYGNEKVSIGHGSDPMGSLAMALYPEDVRKDLLELGQPPAFAGVPFKSSSQLDFEGVPAFVYLDFDEVTANGVMGDPRVSSPEIGNKILDHVVEIGAHFVENFAKLPTRIAGDGPRTVPT
;
A
#
# COMPACT_ATOMS: atom_id res chain seq x y z
N MET A 1 -20.15 -24.32 -25.29
CA MET A 1 -18.78 -24.34 -25.86
C MET A 1 -18.31 -22.90 -25.99
N LEU A 2 -17.04 -22.62 -25.68
CA LEU A 2 -16.42 -21.29 -25.84
C LEU A 2 -15.40 -21.34 -26.99
N LYS A 3 -15.42 -20.36 -27.89
CA LYS A 3 -14.44 -20.16 -28.96
C LYS A 3 -13.51 -18.99 -28.61
N TYR A 4 -12.21 -19.24 -28.50
CA TYR A 4 -11.22 -18.25 -28.07
C TYR A 4 -10.17 -18.02 -29.17
N ALA A 5 -10.11 -16.82 -29.73
CA ALA A 5 -9.01 -16.39 -30.59
C ALA A 5 -7.75 -15.99 -29.78
N LEU A 6 -6.65 -16.69 -30.01
CA LEU A 6 -5.33 -16.42 -29.43
C LEU A 6 -4.48 -15.57 -30.39
N LEU A 7 -3.54 -14.80 -29.84
CA LEU A 7 -2.56 -14.07 -30.65
C LEU A 7 -1.55 -15.02 -31.35
N ARG A 8 -1.28 -16.17 -30.75
CA ARG A 8 -0.29 -17.15 -31.22
C ARG A 8 -0.62 -18.55 -30.70
N ASP A 9 0.06 -19.53 -31.27
CA ASP A 9 -0.04 -20.94 -30.87
C ASP A 9 0.63 -21.22 -29.51
N PRO A 10 0.08 -22.14 -28.68
CA PRO A 10 0.78 -22.66 -27.53
C PRO A 10 1.98 -23.53 -27.95
N THR A 11 3.05 -23.47 -27.18
CA THR A 11 4.36 -24.06 -27.52
C THR A 11 4.70 -25.34 -26.73
N GLY A 12 3.87 -25.73 -25.76
CA GLY A 12 4.04 -26.94 -24.95
C GLY A 12 3.01 -27.06 -23.84
N TRP A 13 3.07 -28.16 -23.06
CA TRP A 13 2.07 -28.50 -22.05
C TRP A 13 2.65 -28.77 -20.65
N ASP A 14 3.98 -28.72 -20.51
CA ASP A 14 4.65 -28.99 -19.24
C ASP A 14 4.46 -27.80 -18.28
N PRO A 15 3.80 -27.98 -17.13
CA PRO A 15 3.57 -26.86 -16.22
C PRO A 15 4.87 -26.30 -15.62
N HIS A 16 5.93 -27.10 -15.47
CA HIS A 16 7.18 -26.64 -14.82
C HIS A 16 8.11 -25.84 -15.76
N ILE A 17 7.81 -25.80 -17.07
CA ILE A 17 8.60 -25.10 -18.08
C ILE A 17 7.75 -23.96 -18.67
N ASN A 18 8.17 -22.72 -18.44
CA ASN A 18 7.50 -21.52 -18.91
C ASN A 18 7.95 -21.21 -20.34
N GLN A 19 7.00 -21.19 -21.26
CA GLN A 19 7.17 -20.86 -22.66
C GLN A 19 6.26 -19.70 -23.10
N GLY A 20 5.76 -18.93 -22.13
CA GLY A 20 4.98 -17.71 -22.34
C GLY A 20 3.52 -17.79 -21.89
N ALA A 21 2.86 -16.62 -21.85
CA ALA A 21 1.49 -16.47 -21.35
C ALA A 21 0.46 -17.35 -22.09
N THR A 22 0.64 -17.55 -23.40
CA THR A 22 -0.27 -18.39 -24.19
C THR A 22 -0.29 -19.82 -23.69
N GLN A 23 0.86 -20.42 -23.31
CA GLN A 23 0.89 -21.75 -22.68
C GLN A 23 0.12 -21.75 -21.36
N TYR A 24 0.32 -20.71 -20.54
CA TYR A 24 -0.32 -20.59 -19.23
C TYR A 24 -1.85 -20.59 -19.32
N THR A 25 -2.44 -19.97 -20.36
CA THR A 25 -3.88 -20.03 -20.65
C THR A 25 -4.40 -21.46 -20.74
N PHE A 26 -3.59 -22.42 -21.20
CA PHE A 26 -3.95 -23.83 -21.25
C PHE A 26 -3.63 -24.55 -19.94
N THR A 27 -2.39 -24.44 -19.46
CA THR A 27 -1.93 -25.23 -18.30
C THR A 27 -2.70 -24.86 -17.04
N ALA A 28 -3.12 -23.60 -16.86
CA ALA A 28 -3.93 -23.17 -15.72
C ALA A 28 -5.36 -23.74 -15.71
N ASN A 29 -5.84 -24.27 -16.84
CA ASN A 29 -7.12 -25.00 -16.93
C ASN A 29 -6.96 -26.51 -16.73
N ILE A 30 -5.74 -27.04 -16.90
CA ILE A 30 -5.43 -28.47 -16.84
C ILE A 30 -4.85 -28.86 -15.47
N TYR A 31 -3.92 -28.06 -14.96
CA TYR A 31 -3.17 -28.33 -13.74
C TYR A 31 -3.55 -27.31 -12.65
N GLU A 32 -3.37 -27.71 -11.39
CA GLU A 32 -3.59 -26.84 -10.24
C GLU A 32 -2.37 -26.82 -9.33
N ALA A 33 -2.15 -25.69 -8.66
CA ALA A 33 -1.10 -25.53 -7.66
C ALA A 33 -1.64 -25.78 -6.24
N LEU A 34 -0.73 -25.88 -5.27
CA LEU A 34 -1.10 -26.10 -3.87
C LEU A 34 -1.94 -24.94 -3.34
N LEU A 35 -1.54 -23.72 -3.69
CA LEU A 35 -2.26 -22.48 -3.39
C LEU A 35 -2.69 -21.82 -4.71
N ARG A 36 -3.57 -20.83 -4.65
CA ARG A 36 -3.97 -20.04 -5.82
C ARG A 36 -4.13 -18.57 -5.45
N TYR A 37 -4.05 -17.70 -6.45
CA TYR A 37 -4.41 -16.30 -6.28
C TYR A 37 -5.90 -16.10 -6.53
N SER A 38 -6.56 -15.37 -5.63
CA SER A 38 -7.89 -14.82 -5.89
C SER A 38 -7.84 -13.80 -7.04
N PRO A 39 -8.98 -13.43 -7.64
CA PRO A 39 -9.03 -12.32 -8.60
C PRO A 39 -8.49 -10.98 -8.07
N LYS A 40 -8.31 -10.85 -6.75
CA LYS A 40 -7.72 -9.67 -6.08
C LYS A 40 -6.23 -9.83 -5.80
N GLY A 41 -5.59 -10.90 -6.27
CA GLY A 41 -4.17 -11.18 -6.05
C GLY A 41 -3.83 -11.68 -4.64
N THR A 42 -4.81 -12.12 -3.86
CA THR A 42 -4.58 -12.68 -2.51
C THR A 42 -4.42 -14.19 -2.57
N LEU A 43 -3.49 -14.76 -1.79
CA LEU A 43 -3.37 -16.21 -1.67
C LEU A 43 -4.61 -16.84 -1.02
N GLU A 44 -5.08 -17.91 -1.63
CA GLU A 44 -6.22 -18.72 -1.19
C GLU A 44 -5.89 -20.22 -1.31
N PRO A 45 -6.61 -21.08 -0.56
CA PRO A 45 -6.49 -22.52 -0.70
C PRO A 45 -6.71 -23.00 -2.15
N GLY A 46 -5.80 -23.84 -2.63
CA GLY A 46 -5.92 -24.60 -3.89
C GLY A 46 -6.09 -26.08 -3.60
N LEU A 47 -5.11 -26.89 -4.05
CA LEU A 47 -5.00 -28.30 -3.68
C LEU A 47 -4.63 -28.50 -2.20
N ALA A 48 -3.95 -27.54 -1.57
CA ALA A 48 -3.77 -27.49 -0.12
C ALA A 48 -4.93 -26.71 0.51
N VAL A 49 -5.70 -27.36 1.38
CA VAL A 49 -6.87 -26.74 2.04
C VAL A 49 -6.45 -25.82 3.19
N ARG A 50 -5.36 -26.16 3.90
CA ARG A 50 -4.72 -25.34 4.94
C ARG A 50 -3.23 -25.59 4.98
N TRP A 51 -2.49 -24.65 5.56
CA TRP A 51 -1.09 -24.83 5.91
C TRP A 51 -0.78 -24.25 7.28
N GLU A 52 0.31 -24.74 7.86
CA GLU A 52 0.90 -24.29 9.11
C GLU A 52 2.38 -23.99 8.86
N ASN A 53 2.87 -22.96 9.54
CA ASN A 53 4.27 -22.58 9.55
C ASN A 53 4.70 -22.45 11.01
N PRO A 54 5.10 -23.55 11.68
CA PRO A 54 5.45 -23.52 13.10
C PRO A 54 6.73 -22.72 13.39
N ASP A 55 7.60 -22.61 12.39
CA ASP A 55 8.84 -21.84 12.44
C ASP A 55 9.11 -21.19 11.06
N PRO A 56 10.08 -20.27 10.94
CA PRO A 56 10.43 -19.59 9.69
C PRO A 56 10.83 -20.46 8.49
N THR A 57 11.11 -21.74 8.71
CA THR A 57 11.67 -22.66 7.71
C THR A 57 10.81 -23.89 7.46
N THR A 58 9.79 -24.14 8.27
CA THR A 58 8.93 -25.32 8.17
C THR A 58 7.54 -24.94 7.69
N TYR A 59 7.04 -25.64 6.68
CA TYR A 59 5.68 -25.53 6.17
C TYR A 59 5.01 -26.90 6.17
N ILE A 60 3.86 -27.03 6.82
CA ILE A 60 3.05 -28.24 6.85
C ILE A 60 1.77 -27.95 6.06
N LEU A 61 1.58 -28.61 4.92
CA LEU A 61 0.40 -28.42 4.07
C LEU A 61 -0.51 -29.64 4.15
N HIS A 62 -1.81 -29.37 4.25
CA HIS A 62 -2.87 -30.38 4.31
C HIS A 62 -3.58 -30.42 2.97
N ILE A 63 -3.48 -31.54 2.27
CA ILE A 63 -3.93 -31.73 0.90
C ILE A 63 -5.42 -32.10 0.86
N ARG A 64 -6.12 -31.57 -0.13
CA ARG A 64 -7.53 -31.85 -0.39
C ARG A 64 -7.73 -33.34 -0.66
N ARG A 65 -8.74 -33.91 -0.01
CA ARG A 65 -9.16 -35.30 -0.20
C ARG A 65 -10.09 -35.43 -1.41
N ASN A 66 -10.18 -36.64 -1.95
CA ASN A 66 -11.09 -36.99 -3.06
C ASN A 66 -10.85 -36.22 -4.36
N VAL A 67 -9.66 -35.65 -4.54
CA VAL A 67 -9.24 -35.09 -5.83
C VAL A 67 -8.66 -36.20 -6.69
N LYS A 68 -9.02 -36.22 -7.97
CA LYS A 68 -8.48 -37.14 -8.96
C LYS A 68 -7.73 -36.36 -10.03
N PHE A 69 -6.64 -36.93 -10.49
CA PHE A 69 -6.02 -36.54 -11.74
C PHE A 69 -6.89 -36.96 -12.92
N HIS A 70 -6.66 -36.35 -14.08
CA HIS A 70 -7.38 -36.65 -15.32
C HIS A 70 -7.25 -38.11 -15.76
N SER A 71 -6.13 -38.76 -15.39
CA SER A 71 -5.86 -40.20 -15.54
C SER A 71 -6.77 -41.12 -14.70
N GLY A 72 -7.46 -40.57 -13.70
CA GLY A 72 -8.24 -41.31 -12.70
C GLY A 72 -7.46 -41.64 -11.41
N ASN A 73 -6.14 -41.39 -11.36
CA ASN A 73 -5.35 -41.59 -10.14
C ASN A 73 -5.79 -40.60 -9.04
N PRO A 74 -5.81 -41.01 -7.75
CA PRO A 74 -6.08 -40.09 -6.65
C PRO A 74 -4.87 -39.16 -6.41
N LEU A 75 -5.13 -37.90 -6.06
CA LEU A 75 -4.11 -36.98 -5.57
C LEU A 75 -3.70 -37.34 -4.14
N THR A 76 -2.39 -37.38 -3.89
CA THR A 76 -1.80 -37.65 -2.58
C THR A 76 -0.59 -36.73 -2.31
N ALA A 77 -0.10 -36.72 -1.06
CA ALA A 77 1.12 -36.02 -0.68
C ALA A 77 2.37 -36.53 -1.43
N ASP A 78 2.36 -37.77 -1.93
CA ASP A 78 3.41 -38.31 -2.80
C ASP A 78 3.54 -37.55 -4.13
N ASP A 79 2.42 -37.10 -4.69
CA ASP A 79 2.41 -36.33 -5.95
C ASP A 79 2.96 -34.91 -5.72
N VAL A 80 2.69 -34.34 -4.54
CA VAL A 80 3.26 -33.06 -4.13
C VAL A 80 4.78 -33.16 -4.00
N LYS A 81 5.26 -34.19 -3.29
CA LYS A 81 6.69 -34.47 -3.18
C LYS A 81 7.32 -34.66 -4.55
N PHE A 82 6.74 -35.50 -5.39
CA PHE A 82 7.24 -35.77 -6.74
C PHE A 82 7.32 -34.48 -7.58
N SER A 83 6.30 -33.62 -7.51
CA SER A 83 6.28 -32.37 -8.27
C SER A 83 7.41 -31.42 -7.85
N ILE A 84 7.64 -31.25 -6.55
CA ILE A 84 8.74 -30.42 -6.03
C ILE A 84 10.10 -31.04 -6.36
N ASP A 85 10.27 -32.35 -6.19
CA ASP A 85 11.51 -33.05 -6.56
C ASP A 85 11.80 -32.88 -8.06
N ARG A 86 10.77 -32.96 -8.91
CA ARG A 86 10.87 -32.73 -10.35
C ARG A 86 11.29 -31.31 -10.67
N ILE A 87 10.79 -30.29 -9.96
CA ILE A 87 11.22 -28.88 -10.15
C ILE A 87 12.71 -28.70 -9.80
N LEU A 88 13.19 -29.44 -8.80
CA LEU A 88 14.58 -29.40 -8.36
C LEU A 88 15.53 -30.23 -9.25
N ASP A 89 15.02 -31.20 -10.00
CA ASP A 89 15.82 -32.01 -10.92
C ASP A 89 16.36 -31.16 -12.08
N PRO A 90 17.70 -31.03 -12.24
CA PRO A 90 18.31 -30.32 -13.36
C PRO A 90 17.87 -30.83 -14.73
N ASN A 91 17.52 -32.12 -14.86
CA ASN A 91 17.09 -32.72 -16.12
C ASN A 91 15.70 -32.26 -16.56
N THR A 92 14.86 -31.81 -15.62
CA THR A 92 13.56 -31.20 -15.96
C THR A 92 13.75 -29.85 -16.64
N ALA A 93 14.86 -29.16 -16.37
CA ALA A 93 15.08 -27.77 -16.78
C ALA A 93 13.92 -26.84 -16.35
N ALA A 94 13.39 -27.05 -15.14
CA ALA A 94 12.27 -26.28 -14.62
C ALA A 94 12.63 -24.80 -14.47
N THR A 95 11.70 -23.93 -14.86
CA THR A 95 11.90 -22.46 -14.90
C THR A 95 12.22 -21.89 -13.52
N ARG A 96 11.55 -22.42 -12.49
CA ARG A 96 11.66 -21.95 -11.10
C ARG A 96 12.60 -22.80 -10.24
N SER A 97 13.47 -23.61 -10.84
CA SER A 97 14.43 -24.46 -10.13
C SER A 97 15.31 -23.65 -9.15
N ARG A 98 15.67 -22.41 -9.52
CA ARG A 98 16.47 -21.52 -8.66
C ARG A 98 15.68 -21.07 -7.42
N GLU A 99 14.44 -20.64 -7.58
CA GLU A 99 13.58 -20.20 -6.49
C GLU A 99 13.26 -21.37 -5.54
N PHE A 100 13.01 -22.57 -6.09
CA PHE A 100 12.80 -23.77 -5.29
C PHE A 100 14.07 -24.30 -4.62
N SER A 101 15.27 -23.85 -5.00
CA SER A 101 16.54 -24.32 -4.41
C SER A 101 16.67 -24.06 -2.91
N VAL A 102 15.81 -23.21 -2.34
CA VAL A 102 15.69 -22.98 -0.90
C VAL A 102 15.07 -24.18 -0.17
N VAL A 103 14.35 -25.08 -0.85
CA VAL A 103 13.82 -26.32 -0.27
C VAL A 103 14.99 -27.23 0.14
N GLN A 104 15.00 -27.64 1.40
CA GLN A 104 15.93 -28.62 1.95
C GLN A 104 15.36 -30.03 1.84
N SER A 105 14.09 -30.22 2.18
CA SER A 105 13.44 -31.55 2.14
C SER A 105 11.93 -31.43 2.01
N VAL A 106 11.33 -32.43 1.37
CA VAL A 106 9.89 -32.65 1.34
C VAL A 106 9.61 -34.04 1.92
N ALA A 107 8.89 -34.10 3.04
CA ALA A 107 8.52 -35.32 3.74
C ALA A 107 7.01 -35.56 3.64
N VAL A 108 6.64 -36.76 3.22
CA VAL A 108 5.25 -37.25 3.27
C VAL A 108 4.98 -37.69 4.71
N VAL A 109 4.14 -36.95 5.43
CA VAL A 109 3.79 -37.27 6.82
C VAL A 109 2.69 -38.35 6.83
N ASP A 110 1.70 -38.17 5.96
CA ASP A 110 0.63 -39.12 5.68
C ASP A 110 0.10 -38.87 4.25
N PRO A 111 -0.84 -39.67 3.71
CA PRO A 111 -1.33 -39.52 2.33
C PRO A 111 -1.88 -38.13 1.97
N PHE A 112 -2.26 -37.31 2.94
CA PHE A 112 -2.83 -35.97 2.74
C PHE A 112 -2.10 -34.88 3.52
N THR A 113 -0.89 -35.15 4.04
CA THR A 113 -0.09 -34.16 4.76
C THR A 113 1.36 -34.19 4.28
N VAL A 114 1.86 -33.04 3.85
CA VAL A 114 3.26 -32.86 3.43
C VAL A 114 3.96 -31.83 4.29
N LYS A 115 5.17 -32.14 4.75
CA LYS A 115 6.06 -31.21 5.46
C LYS A 115 7.20 -30.80 4.53
N ILE A 116 7.29 -29.51 4.25
CA ILE A 116 8.39 -28.89 3.52
C ILE A 116 9.29 -28.17 4.52
N THR A 117 10.59 -28.43 4.44
CA THR A 117 11.61 -27.71 5.23
C THR A 117 12.52 -26.95 4.29
N LEU A 118 12.78 -25.69 4.62
CA LEU A 118 13.63 -24.77 3.86
C LEU A 118 15.02 -24.66 4.50
N LYS A 119 16.04 -24.41 3.68
CA LYS A 119 17.43 -24.19 4.10
C LYS A 119 17.61 -22.89 4.89
N LYS A 120 16.75 -21.91 4.62
CA LYS A 120 16.69 -20.59 5.27
C LYS A 120 15.27 -20.03 5.14
N PRO A 121 14.87 -19.05 5.96
CA PRO A 121 13.58 -18.40 5.80
C PRO A 121 13.43 -17.80 4.41
N ASP A 122 12.28 -18.01 3.80
CA ASP A 122 11.93 -17.47 2.49
C ASP A 122 10.48 -17.00 2.50
N ALA A 123 10.31 -15.70 2.71
CA ALA A 123 8.99 -15.12 2.89
C ALA A 123 8.07 -15.09 1.65
N PRO A 124 8.52 -15.20 0.38
CA PRO A 124 7.64 -15.42 -0.77
C PRO A 124 7.36 -16.92 -1.04
N PHE A 125 7.75 -17.85 -0.16
CA PHE A 125 7.66 -19.28 -0.46
C PHE A 125 6.21 -19.76 -0.67
N LEU A 126 5.23 -19.21 0.04
CA LEU A 126 3.82 -19.56 -0.18
C LEU A 126 3.31 -19.05 -1.54
N GLU A 127 3.76 -17.88 -1.95
CA GLU A 127 3.50 -17.25 -3.24
C GLU A 127 4.09 -18.08 -4.38
N LEU A 128 5.25 -18.71 -4.13
CA LEU A 128 5.88 -19.65 -5.05
C LEU A 128 5.01 -20.92 -5.22
N LEU A 129 4.42 -21.43 -4.14
CA LEU A 129 3.50 -22.58 -4.18
C LEU A 129 2.15 -22.29 -4.87
N ALA A 130 1.86 -21.02 -5.19
CA ALA A 130 0.70 -20.61 -5.99
C ALA A 130 1.03 -20.35 -7.46
N SER A 131 2.29 -20.46 -7.85
CA SER A 131 2.72 -20.15 -9.22
C SER A 131 2.35 -21.25 -10.21
N GLY A 132 2.16 -20.87 -11.48
CA GLY A 132 1.90 -21.80 -12.57
C GLY A 132 2.97 -22.87 -12.76
N GLU A 133 4.22 -22.49 -12.49
CA GLU A 133 5.36 -23.38 -12.60
C GLU A 133 5.57 -24.28 -11.37
N ALA A 134 4.69 -24.17 -10.37
CA ALA A 134 4.64 -25.01 -9.17
C ALA A 134 3.39 -25.92 -9.10
N MET A 135 2.68 -26.07 -10.22
CA MET A 135 1.48 -26.91 -10.28
C MET A 135 1.80 -28.40 -10.06
N ILE A 136 0.87 -29.12 -9.45
CA ILE A 136 1.05 -30.53 -9.09
C ILE A 136 0.76 -31.44 -10.28
N VAL A 137 1.66 -32.40 -10.52
CA VAL A 137 1.57 -33.38 -11.60
C VAL A 137 1.35 -34.79 -11.07
N ASP A 138 0.67 -35.63 -11.85
CA ASP A 138 0.41 -37.05 -11.52
C ASP A 138 1.71 -37.86 -11.55
N LYS A 139 2.20 -38.30 -10.38
CA LYS A 139 3.44 -39.07 -10.23
C LYS A 139 3.41 -40.36 -11.05
N LYS A 140 2.31 -41.13 -10.95
CA LYS A 140 2.20 -42.44 -11.62
C LYS A 140 2.15 -42.28 -13.13
N TRP A 141 1.37 -41.31 -13.60
CA TRP A 141 1.30 -41.00 -15.04
C TRP A 141 2.66 -40.54 -15.56
N ALA A 142 3.35 -39.64 -14.86
CA ALA A 142 4.68 -39.15 -15.26
C ALA A 142 5.72 -40.29 -15.32
N GLN A 143 5.69 -41.20 -14.35
CA GLN A 143 6.60 -42.35 -14.29
C GLN A 143 6.28 -43.46 -15.31
N SER A 144 5.10 -43.44 -15.93
CA SER A 144 4.72 -44.41 -16.98
C SER A 144 5.40 -44.16 -18.33
N GLY A 145 6.27 -43.16 -18.43
CA GLY A 145 7.00 -42.80 -19.66
C GLY A 145 6.25 -41.82 -20.58
N GLN A 146 5.17 -41.22 -20.08
CA GLN A 146 4.39 -40.23 -20.84
C GLN A 146 5.19 -38.93 -21.04
N ASN A 147 4.92 -38.27 -22.17
CA ASN A 147 5.63 -37.05 -22.55
C ASN A 147 4.77 -35.82 -22.26
N PHE A 148 5.22 -34.99 -21.32
CA PHE A 148 4.61 -33.69 -20.98
C PHE A 148 4.54 -32.71 -22.17
N LYS A 149 5.19 -32.99 -23.30
CA LYS A 149 5.05 -32.20 -24.54
C LYS A 149 3.87 -32.64 -25.42
N GLN A 150 3.30 -33.81 -25.18
CA GLN A 150 2.29 -34.42 -26.06
C GLN A 150 0.98 -34.72 -25.33
N ALA A 151 1.06 -35.06 -24.05
CA ALA A 151 -0.08 -35.43 -23.24
C ALA A 151 -0.03 -34.74 -21.87
N THR A 152 -1.17 -34.67 -21.21
CA THR A 152 -1.33 -34.02 -19.90
C THR A 152 -2.13 -34.90 -18.93
N SER A 153 -1.87 -34.73 -17.64
CA SER A 153 -2.68 -35.29 -16.55
C SER A 153 -2.56 -34.37 -15.35
N GLY A 154 -3.50 -33.46 -15.20
CA GLY A 154 -3.60 -32.57 -14.04
C GLY A 154 -4.86 -32.85 -13.22
N THR A 155 -5.20 -31.98 -12.28
CA THR A 155 -6.42 -32.08 -11.45
C THR A 155 -7.48 -31.06 -11.84
N GLY A 156 -7.17 -30.17 -12.78
CA GLY A 156 -7.95 -28.98 -13.11
C GLY A 156 -9.29 -29.25 -13.80
N PRO A 157 -10.06 -28.17 -14.03
CA PRO A 157 -11.43 -28.23 -14.54
C PRO A 157 -11.55 -28.76 -15.97
N PHE A 158 -10.47 -28.71 -16.78
CA PHE A 158 -10.48 -29.23 -18.14
C PHE A 158 -9.34 -30.21 -18.40
N LYS A 159 -9.61 -31.20 -19.25
CA LYS A 159 -8.63 -32.14 -19.79
C LYS A 159 -8.21 -31.68 -21.19
N GLN A 160 -7.03 -32.12 -21.64
CA GLN A 160 -6.61 -31.93 -23.04
C GLN A 160 -7.60 -32.63 -23.98
N GLY A 161 -8.17 -31.86 -24.91
CA GLY A 161 -9.01 -32.35 -25.99
C GLY A 161 -8.21 -32.56 -27.28
N PRO A 162 -8.88 -32.57 -28.45
CA PRO A 162 -8.22 -32.64 -29.74
C PRO A 162 -7.15 -31.56 -29.89
N PHE A 163 -5.94 -31.99 -30.23
CA PHE A 163 -4.77 -31.16 -30.42
C PHE A 163 -4.12 -31.48 -31.75
N GLU A 164 -3.95 -30.46 -32.58
CA GLU A 164 -3.23 -30.52 -33.83
C GLU A 164 -2.50 -29.20 -34.01
N ALA A 165 -1.17 -29.25 -33.87
CA ALA A 165 -0.33 -28.06 -33.89
C ALA A 165 -0.54 -27.26 -35.18
N GLY A 166 -0.79 -25.96 -35.03
CA GLY A 166 -1.09 -25.03 -36.13
C GLY A 166 -2.49 -25.15 -36.72
N VAL A 167 -3.35 -26.06 -36.21
CA VAL A 167 -4.69 -26.33 -36.78
C VAL A 167 -5.79 -26.12 -35.73
N ARG A 168 -5.73 -26.82 -34.59
CA ARG A 168 -6.76 -26.74 -33.55
C ARG A 168 -6.24 -27.13 -32.17
N TYR A 169 -6.66 -26.39 -31.16
CA TYR A 169 -6.40 -26.72 -29.76
C TYR A 169 -7.73 -26.71 -29.02
N ALA A 170 -8.00 -27.74 -28.22
CA ALA A 170 -9.23 -27.80 -27.44
C ALA A 170 -8.98 -28.32 -26.03
N LEU A 171 -9.80 -27.82 -25.11
CA LEU A 171 -9.92 -28.33 -23.75
C LEU A 171 -11.34 -28.83 -23.54
N VAL A 172 -11.48 -30.01 -22.94
CA VAL A 172 -12.79 -30.65 -22.69
C VAL A 172 -13.05 -30.75 -21.20
N LYS A 173 -14.30 -30.63 -20.78
CA LYS A 173 -14.68 -30.66 -19.36
C LYS A 173 -14.14 -31.89 -18.64
N ASN A 174 -13.60 -31.67 -17.45
CA ASN A 174 -13.34 -32.74 -16.49
C ASN A 174 -14.61 -32.98 -15.66
N PRO A 175 -15.38 -34.06 -15.91
CA PRO A 175 -16.61 -34.32 -15.16
C PRO A 175 -16.33 -34.65 -13.68
N ASP A 176 -15.11 -35.11 -13.37
CA ASP A 176 -14.67 -35.48 -12.01
C ASP A 176 -14.00 -34.31 -11.27
N TYR A 177 -14.11 -33.07 -11.76
CA TYR A 177 -13.49 -31.92 -11.10
C TYR A 177 -14.04 -31.73 -9.69
N TRP A 178 -13.15 -31.47 -8.73
CA TRP A 178 -13.51 -31.50 -7.31
C TRP A 178 -14.33 -30.27 -6.86
N GLU A 179 -14.19 -29.13 -7.54
CA GLU A 179 -14.86 -27.88 -7.19
C GLU A 179 -16.21 -27.75 -7.91
N GLN A 180 -17.14 -28.63 -7.59
CA GLN A 180 -18.49 -28.59 -8.17
C GLN A 180 -19.22 -27.29 -7.81
N PRO A 181 -19.98 -26.67 -8.75
CA PRO A 181 -20.41 -27.19 -10.05
C PRO A 181 -19.49 -26.86 -11.24
N TYR A 182 -18.24 -26.46 -11.01
CA TYR A 182 -17.34 -26.07 -12.09
C TYR A 182 -16.77 -27.28 -12.87
N PRO A 183 -16.33 -27.08 -14.12
CA PRO A 183 -16.62 -25.91 -14.96
C PRO A 183 -18.04 -25.99 -15.57
N TYR A 184 -18.61 -24.82 -15.89
CA TYR A 184 -19.89 -24.72 -16.59
C TYR A 184 -19.78 -25.05 -18.09
N LEU A 185 -18.62 -24.82 -18.69
CA LEU A 185 -18.40 -25.07 -20.12
C LEU A 185 -18.07 -26.55 -20.34
N ASP A 186 -18.66 -27.14 -21.37
CA ASP A 186 -18.29 -28.51 -21.79
C ASP A 186 -16.97 -28.56 -22.56
N ARG A 187 -16.62 -27.46 -23.24
CA ARG A 187 -15.46 -27.38 -24.14
C ARG A 187 -15.04 -25.94 -24.41
N ILE A 188 -13.73 -25.75 -24.55
CA ILE A 188 -13.08 -24.54 -25.08
C ILE A 188 -12.35 -24.92 -26.35
N GLU A 189 -12.58 -24.20 -27.45
CA GLU A 189 -11.84 -24.30 -28.70
C GLU A 189 -11.00 -23.04 -28.90
N TYR A 190 -9.73 -23.23 -29.24
CA TYR A 190 -8.82 -22.12 -29.50
C TYR A 190 -8.40 -22.08 -30.96
N ALA A 191 -8.32 -20.86 -31.50
CA ALA A 191 -7.83 -20.58 -32.83
C ALA A 191 -6.71 -19.52 -32.77
N SER A 192 -5.59 -19.78 -33.44
CA SER A 192 -4.49 -18.82 -33.57
C SER A 192 -4.85 -17.79 -34.64
N VAL A 193 -5.04 -16.52 -34.26
CA VAL A 193 -5.39 -15.41 -35.15
C VAL A 193 -4.41 -14.23 -34.92
N PRO A 194 -3.21 -14.29 -35.55
CA PRO A 194 -2.16 -13.31 -35.27
C PRO A 194 -2.43 -11.89 -35.76
N LYS A 195 -3.25 -11.73 -36.80
CA LYS A 195 -3.59 -10.40 -37.35
C LYS A 195 -4.68 -9.74 -36.50
N ASP A 196 -4.39 -8.56 -35.98
CA ASP A 196 -5.27 -7.83 -35.07
C ASP A 196 -6.63 -7.52 -35.70
N GLU A 197 -6.65 -7.02 -36.94
CA GLU A 197 -7.90 -6.65 -37.62
C GLU A 197 -8.82 -7.87 -37.82
N VAL A 198 -8.24 -9.02 -38.16
CA VAL A 198 -8.97 -10.27 -38.35
C VAL A 198 -9.55 -10.76 -37.02
N ARG A 199 -8.78 -10.63 -35.93
CA ARG A 199 -9.22 -11.03 -34.59
C ARG A 199 -10.35 -10.15 -34.06
N MET A 200 -10.26 -8.84 -34.26
CA MET A 200 -11.33 -7.90 -33.89
C MET A 200 -12.61 -8.15 -34.70
N GLN A 201 -12.48 -8.37 -36.02
CA GLN A 201 -13.61 -8.71 -36.88
C GLN A 201 -14.25 -10.05 -36.47
N ALA A 202 -13.45 -11.05 -36.09
CA ALA A 202 -13.95 -12.35 -35.62
C ALA A 202 -14.78 -12.20 -34.34
N LEU A 203 -14.37 -11.32 -33.41
CA LEU A 203 -15.13 -11.02 -32.21
C LEU A 203 -16.43 -10.28 -32.53
N GLN A 204 -16.37 -9.23 -33.36
CA GLN A 204 -17.55 -8.43 -33.73
C GLN A 204 -18.61 -9.19 -34.53
N THR A 205 -18.20 -10.19 -35.32
CA THR A 205 -19.12 -11.05 -36.06
C THR A 205 -19.66 -12.22 -35.22
N GLY A 206 -19.18 -12.41 -33.98
CA GLY A 206 -19.52 -13.57 -33.16
C GLY A 206 -18.91 -14.88 -33.66
N SER A 207 -17.91 -14.81 -34.56
CA SER A 207 -17.17 -16.00 -35.01
C SER A 207 -16.35 -16.61 -33.88
N VAL A 208 -15.90 -15.77 -32.93
CA VAL A 208 -15.31 -16.16 -31.64
C VAL A 208 -16.00 -15.43 -30.49
N ASP A 209 -15.99 -16.05 -29.31
CA ASP A 209 -16.64 -15.52 -28.10
C ASP A 209 -15.67 -14.69 -27.24
N MET A 210 -14.36 -14.98 -27.32
CA MET A 210 -13.33 -14.34 -26.52
C MET A 210 -12.05 -14.13 -27.33
N THR A 211 -11.32 -13.06 -27.01
CA THR A 211 -10.00 -12.76 -27.56
C THR A 211 -9.12 -12.01 -26.55
N GLU A 212 -7.82 -12.02 -26.78
CA GLU A 212 -6.79 -11.31 -26.01
C GLU A 212 -6.06 -10.25 -26.85
N TYR A 213 -5.22 -9.44 -26.17
CA TYR A 213 -4.38 -8.39 -26.77
C TYR A 213 -5.18 -7.45 -27.71
N ILE A 214 -6.25 -6.85 -27.22
CA ILE A 214 -7.06 -5.90 -28.00
C ILE A 214 -6.23 -4.62 -28.26
N PRO A 215 -6.02 -4.20 -29.52
CA PRO A 215 -5.36 -2.92 -29.79
C PRO A 215 -6.22 -1.77 -29.27
N TRP A 216 -5.59 -0.78 -28.64
CA TRP A 216 -6.31 0.28 -27.92
C TRP A 216 -7.29 1.06 -28.82
N GLN A 217 -7.00 1.17 -30.11
CA GLN A 217 -7.82 1.85 -31.11
C GLN A 217 -9.22 1.23 -31.24
N TYR A 218 -9.34 -0.07 -30.96
CA TYR A 218 -10.62 -0.80 -31.05
C TYR A 218 -11.44 -0.72 -29.76
N ILE A 219 -10.83 -0.41 -28.60
CA ILE A 219 -11.49 -0.49 -27.29
C ILE A 219 -12.78 0.34 -27.25
N LYS A 220 -12.72 1.63 -27.62
CA LYS A 220 -13.91 2.51 -27.62
C LYS A 220 -15.01 2.04 -28.58
N THR A 221 -14.65 1.36 -29.66
CA THR A 221 -15.63 0.82 -30.62
C THR A 221 -16.28 -0.44 -30.07
N LEU A 222 -15.49 -1.33 -29.47
CA LEU A 222 -15.97 -2.56 -28.86
C LEU A 222 -16.82 -2.30 -27.61
N GLU A 223 -16.48 -1.30 -26.80
CA GLU A 223 -17.29 -0.89 -25.63
C GLU A 223 -18.68 -0.34 -25.99
N LYS A 224 -18.87 0.11 -27.23
CA LYS A 224 -20.18 0.56 -27.73
C LYS A 224 -21.06 -0.59 -28.22
N ASP A 225 -20.48 -1.76 -28.48
CA ASP A 225 -21.24 -2.93 -28.88
C ASP A 225 -21.87 -3.58 -27.64
N PRO A 226 -23.21 -3.62 -27.52
CA PRO A 226 -23.87 -4.17 -26.34
C PRO A 226 -23.64 -5.67 -26.13
N ASN A 227 -23.12 -6.39 -27.14
CA ASN A 227 -22.81 -7.81 -27.05
C ASN A 227 -21.37 -8.08 -26.61
N ILE A 228 -20.53 -7.05 -26.53
CA ILE A 228 -19.11 -7.19 -26.24
C ILE A 228 -18.80 -6.53 -24.90
N ARG A 229 -18.09 -7.26 -24.05
CA ARG A 229 -17.53 -6.73 -22.81
C ARG A 229 -16.03 -6.67 -22.92
N VAL A 230 -15.47 -5.47 -22.78
CA VAL A 230 -14.02 -5.26 -22.75
C VAL A 230 -13.55 -5.29 -21.29
N PHE A 231 -12.46 -6.03 -21.04
CA PHE A 231 -11.76 -6.04 -19.76
C PHE A 231 -10.38 -5.43 -19.94
N VAL A 232 -10.08 -4.36 -19.21
CA VAL A 232 -8.77 -3.69 -19.20
C VAL A 232 -8.08 -4.00 -17.88
N GLY A 233 -6.88 -4.59 -17.95
CA GLY A 233 -6.04 -4.92 -16.78
C GLY A 233 -4.87 -3.94 -16.60
N HIS A 234 -4.28 -3.87 -15.41
CA HIS A 234 -3.24 -2.89 -15.05
C HIS A 234 -1.85 -3.50 -14.75
N ASP A 235 -1.64 -4.78 -15.04
CA ASP A 235 -0.53 -5.55 -14.44
C ASP A 235 0.72 -5.71 -15.34
N THR A 236 0.72 -5.07 -16.51
CA THR A 236 1.86 -5.04 -17.44
C THR A 236 2.41 -3.63 -17.54
N PHE A 237 3.71 -3.53 -17.79
CA PHE A 237 4.38 -2.26 -17.95
C PHE A 237 5.47 -2.33 -19.01
N ASN A 238 5.65 -1.20 -19.70
CA ASN A 238 6.73 -1.00 -20.65
C ASN A 238 7.85 -0.17 -20.02
N VAL A 239 9.08 -0.59 -20.27
CA VAL A 239 10.28 0.12 -19.83
C VAL A 239 11.29 0.22 -20.97
N ILE A 240 12.17 1.20 -20.83
CA ILE A 240 13.39 1.27 -21.62
C ILE A 240 14.50 0.66 -20.78
N ARG A 241 15.16 -0.36 -21.33
CA ARG A 241 16.37 -0.93 -20.73
C ARG A 241 17.59 -0.21 -21.28
N LEU A 242 18.43 0.28 -20.37
CA LEU A 242 19.69 0.95 -20.69
C LEU A 242 20.84 0.06 -20.26
N ASN A 243 21.85 -0.14 -21.11
CA ASN A 243 23.00 -0.95 -20.76
C ASN A 243 24.11 -0.08 -20.13
N PRO A 244 24.39 -0.17 -18.82
CA PRO A 244 25.43 0.62 -18.16
C PRO A 244 26.88 0.27 -18.57
N LYS A 245 27.09 -0.70 -19.47
CA LYS A 245 28.42 -0.99 -20.05
C LYS A 245 28.63 -0.36 -21.42
N ARG A 246 27.60 0.28 -22.00
CA ARG A 246 27.67 0.86 -23.34
C ARG A 246 27.55 2.38 -23.21
N PRO A 247 28.56 3.16 -23.66
CA PRO A 247 28.44 4.61 -23.73
C PRO A 247 27.21 5.02 -24.55
N PRO A 248 26.51 6.11 -24.20
CA PRO A 248 26.78 7.03 -23.09
C PRO A 248 26.10 6.60 -21.76
N PHE A 249 25.49 5.41 -21.71
CA PHE A 249 24.71 4.96 -20.55
C PHE A 249 25.56 4.38 -19.42
N ASP A 250 26.87 4.24 -19.63
CA ASP A 250 27.86 4.01 -18.59
C ASP A 250 27.89 5.15 -17.56
N ASN A 251 27.62 6.38 -17.99
CA ASN A 251 27.47 7.50 -17.07
C ASN A 251 26.07 7.54 -16.40
N PRO A 252 25.97 7.47 -15.06
CA PRO A 252 24.70 7.54 -14.36
C PRO A 252 23.91 8.83 -14.63
N LYS A 253 24.58 9.98 -14.80
CA LYS A 253 23.91 11.26 -15.09
C LYS A 253 23.17 11.23 -16.42
N VAL A 254 23.66 10.49 -17.41
CA VAL A 254 22.99 10.32 -18.71
C VAL A 254 21.71 9.49 -18.54
N ARG A 255 21.77 8.41 -17.74
CA ARG A 255 20.57 7.60 -17.42
C ARG A 255 19.53 8.44 -16.67
N GLN A 256 19.96 9.32 -15.77
CA GLN A 256 19.08 10.26 -15.07
C GLN A 256 18.51 11.31 -16.03
N ALA A 257 19.32 11.84 -16.95
CA ALA A 257 18.86 12.80 -17.95
C ALA A 257 17.74 12.21 -18.82
N PHE A 258 17.89 10.99 -19.31
CA PHE A 258 16.84 10.31 -20.11
C PHE A 258 15.52 10.19 -19.35
N ASN A 259 15.55 10.00 -18.03
CA ASN A 259 14.31 9.99 -17.23
C ASN A 259 13.57 11.33 -17.22
N TYR A 260 14.28 12.45 -17.36
CA TYR A 260 13.72 13.81 -17.42
C TYR A 260 13.39 14.28 -18.85
N LEU A 261 14.05 13.71 -19.86
CA LEU A 261 13.84 14.04 -21.28
C LEU A 261 12.62 13.35 -21.89
N ILE A 262 12.13 12.28 -21.26
CA ILE A 262 11.03 11.47 -21.81
C ILE A 262 9.72 11.82 -21.13
N ASP A 263 8.77 12.34 -21.91
CA ASP A 263 7.40 12.61 -21.50
C ASP A 263 6.58 11.32 -21.57
N ARG A 264 6.42 10.67 -20.41
CA ARG A 264 5.62 9.45 -20.27
C ARG A 264 4.13 9.70 -20.50
N LYS A 265 3.64 10.92 -20.24
CA LYS A 265 2.23 11.25 -20.45
C LYS A 265 1.94 11.33 -21.94
N GLU A 266 2.82 11.97 -22.72
CA GLU A 266 2.70 12.01 -24.19
C GLU A 266 2.72 10.59 -24.79
N ILE A 267 3.57 9.68 -24.28
CA ILE A 267 3.56 8.27 -24.69
C ILE A 267 2.20 7.60 -24.39
N VAL A 268 1.69 7.76 -23.17
CA VAL A 268 0.39 7.19 -22.77
C VAL A 268 -0.76 7.73 -23.63
N ASP A 269 -0.76 9.03 -23.93
CA ASP A 269 -1.82 9.65 -24.73
C ASP A 269 -1.76 9.16 -26.19
N LEU A 270 -0.57 9.06 -26.79
CA LEU A 270 -0.39 8.79 -28.22
C LEU A 270 -0.30 7.29 -28.58
N ALA A 271 0.38 6.47 -27.78
CA ALA A 271 0.57 5.04 -28.06
C ALA A 271 -0.45 4.14 -27.34
N TRP A 272 -1.15 4.65 -26.33
CA TRP A 272 -2.07 3.85 -25.50
C TRP A 272 -3.48 4.44 -25.39
N GLY A 273 -3.77 5.54 -26.09
CA GLY A 273 -5.09 6.18 -26.08
C GLY A 273 -5.56 6.64 -24.70
N GLY A 274 -4.63 6.90 -23.76
CA GLY A 274 -4.94 7.25 -22.38
C GLY A 274 -5.32 6.09 -21.46
N LEU A 275 -5.22 4.83 -21.92
CA LEU A 275 -5.61 3.63 -21.16
C LEU A 275 -4.48 3.06 -20.29
N SER A 276 -3.35 3.74 -20.22
CA SER A 276 -2.19 3.39 -19.39
C SER A 276 -1.91 4.50 -18.37
N ARG A 277 -1.00 4.24 -17.42
CA ARG A 277 -0.55 5.23 -16.43
C ARG A 277 0.96 5.47 -16.52
N PRO A 278 1.43 6.71 -16.44
CA PRO A 278 2.86 6.99 -16.41
C PRO A 278 3.48 6.46 -15.11
N MET A 279 4.63 5.80 -15.21
CA MET A 279 5.38 5.31 -14.05
C MET A 279 6.53 6.28 -13.70
N ALA A 280 6.37 6.98 -12.57
CA ALA A 280 7.34 7.98 -12.09
C ALA A 280 8.52 7.35 -11.32
N ALA A 281 8.39 6.12 -10.83
CA ALA A 281 9.43 5.30 -10.22
C ALA A 281 8.92 3.88 -9.90
N GLY A 282 9.86 2.95 -9.67
CA GLY A 282 9.57 1.57 -9.27
C GLY A 282 8.90 0.74 -10.37
N LEU A 283 8.96 -0.59 -10.25
CA LEU A 283 8.25 -1.56 -11.10
C LEU A 283 6.99 -2.14 -10.43
N ILE A 284 6.77 -1.81 -9.14
CA ILE A 284 5.58 -2.23 -8.41
C ILE A 284 4.43 -1.27 -8.76
N PRO A 285 3.27 -1.76 -9.23
CA PRO A 285 2.15 -0.92 -9.60
C PRO A 285 1.45 -0.31 -8.39
N GLU A 286 0.78 0.81 -8.63
CA GLU A 286 -0.10 1.46 -7.65
C GLU A 286 -1.22 0.49 -7.21
N GLY A 287 -1.51 0.45 -5.90
CA GLY A 287 -2.47 -0.50 -5.31
C GLY A 287 -1.85 -1.79 -4.77
N HIS A 288 -0.60 -2.09 -5.12
CA HIS A 288 0.15 -3.18 -4.50
C HIS A 288 0.59 -2.81 -3.07
N TRP A 289 0.59 -3.77 -2.14
CA TRP A 289 0.92 -3.52 -0.72
C TRP A 289 2.34 -2.97 -0.48
N ALA A 290 3.26 -3.32 -1.37
CA ALA A 290 4.64 -2.83 -1.38
C ALA A 290 4.86 -1.63 -2.34
N TYR A 291 3.79 -1.00 -2.84
CA TYR A 291 3.91 0.17 -3.71
C TYR A 291 4.63 1.30 -2.96
N PRO A 292 5.78 1.78 -3.46
CA PRO A 292 6.62 2.66 -2.66
C PRO A 292 6.13 4.12 -2.65
N ASN A 293 5.07 4.42 -3.43
CA ASN A 293 4.50 5.74 -3.70
C ASN A 293 5.60 6.79 -3.92
N LEU A 294 6.35 6.59 -4.98
CA LEU A 294 7.54 7.37 -5.31
C LEU A 294 7.25 8.25 -6.53
N ASN A 295 7.39 9.56 -6.36
CA ASN A 295 7.36 10.52 -7.46
C ASN A 295 8.77 11.06 -7.72
N VAL A 296 9.65 10.21 -8.28
CA VAL A 296 11.09 10.51 -8.42
C VAL A 296 11.38 11.22 -9.75
N TRP A 297 10.78 10.73 -10.83
CA TRP A 297 11.00 11.25 -12.18
C TRP A 297 9.76 11.99 -12.68
N SER A 298 9.99 13.23 -13.12
CA SER A 298 9.02 14.06 -13.84
C SER A 298 9.58 14.38 -15.23
N TYR A 299 8.73 14.85 -16.14
CA TYR A 299 9.19 15.42 -17.39
C TYR A 299 9.78 16.82 -17.13
N ASP A 300 11.08 17.00 -17.35
CA ASP A 300 11.80 18.26 -17.19
C ASP A 300 13.00 18.31 -18.18
N PRO A 301 12.75 18.69 -19.45
CA PRO A 301 13.80 18.74 -20.46
C PRO A 301 14.97 19.65 -20.10
N ALA A 302 14.73 20.72 -19.33
CA ALA A 302 15.76 21.66 -18.94
C ALA A 302 16.75 21.00 -17.95
N LYS A 303 16.23 20.28 -16.95
CA LYS A 303 17.06 19.49 -16.03
C LYS A 303 17.77 18.34 -16.74
N GLY A 304 17.09 17.65 -17.67
CA GLY A 304 17.72 16.62 -18.50
C GLY A 304 18.92 17.16 -19.28
N LYS A 305 18.77 18.30 -19.97
CA LYS A 305 19.87 18.97 -20.70
C LYS A 305 21.01 19.40 -19.78
N ARG A 306 20.70 19.90 -18.57
CA ARG A 306 21.73 20.25 -17.57
C ARG A 306 22.54 19.03 -17.14
N LEU A 307 21.89 17.91 -16.86
CA LEU A 307 22.56 16.66 -16.49
C LEU A 307 23.47 16.12 -17.61
N LEU A 308 23.07 16.28 -18.88
CA LEU A 308 23.92 15.93 -20.02
C LEU A 308 25.15 16.84 -20.12
N ALA A 309 24.98 18.15 -19.92
CA ALA A 309 26.10 19.10 -19.89
C ALA A 309 27.08 18.78 -18.75
N GLU A 310 26.58 18.49 -17.54
CA GLU A 310 27.40 18.06 -16.41
C GLU A 310 28.10 16.72 -16.63
N ALA A 311 27.54 15.86 -17.50
CA ALA A 311 28.14 14.60 -17.91
C ALA A 311 29.15 14.76 -19.05
N GLY A 312 29.31 15.97 -19.60
CA GLY A 312 30.16 16.24 -20.77
C GLY A 312 29.60 15.65 -22.07
N VAL A 313 28.30 15.34 -22.13
CA VAL A 313 27.67 14.71 -23.29
C VAL A 313 27.06 15.77 -24.19
N ASN A 314 27.53 15.85 -25.43
CA ASN A 314 26.90 16.65 -26.49
C ASN A 314 25.83 15.80 -27.21
N PRO A 315 24.52 16.10 -27.05
CA PRO A 315 23.46 15.32 -27.67
C PRO A 315 23.60 15.18 -29.20
N ALA A 316 24.02 16.24 -29.89
CA ALA A 316 24.10 16.27 -31.36
C ALA A 316 25.25 15.41 -31.92
N ALA A 317 26.27 15.13 -31.11
CA ALA A 317 27.40 14.28 -31.47
C ALA A 317 27.27 12.85 -30.91
N THR A 318 26.23 12.56 -30.13
CA THR A 318 26.07 11.28 -29.44
C THR A 318 25.20 10.34 -30.26
N LYS A 319 25.79 9.21 -30.69
CA LYS A 319 25.05 8.14 -31.36
C LYS A 319 24.31 7.26 -30.36
N ILE A 320 23.00 7.09 -30.58
CA ILE A 320 22.13 6.18 -29.82
C ILE A 320 21.58 5.12 -30.78
N ILE A 321 21.76 3.85 -30.44
CA ILE A 321 21.13 2.68 -31.06
C ILE A 321 19.98 2.29 -30.14
N PHE A 322 18.77 2.41 -30.66
CA PHE A 322 17.55 2.06 -29.95
C PHE A 322 16.91 0.85 -30.63
N ASP A 323 16.89 -0.27 -29.94
CA ASP A 323 16.33 -1.52 -30.42
C ASP A 323 14.83 -1.62 -30.03
N SER A 324 13.98 -2.11 -30.94
CA SER A 324 12.55 -2.34 -30.67
C SER A 324 12.02 -3.55 -31.44
N THR A 325 10.93 -4.17 -30.97
CA THR A 325 10.22 -5.18 -31.79
C THR A 325 9.24 -4.52 -32.75
N THR A 326 8.74 -5.27 -33.71
CA THR A 326 7.66 -4.82 -34.62
C THR A 326 6.26 -4.87 -34.00
N LEU A 327 6.10 -5.30 -32.74
CA LEU A 327 4.80 -5.26 -32.06
C LEU A 327 4.37 -3.80 -31.85
N SER A 328 3.09 -3.50 -32.11
CA SER A 328 2.49 -2.16 -31.93
C SER A 328 2.79 -1.58 -30.55
N VAL A 329 2.62 -2.39 -29.51
CA VAL A 329 2.92 -2.06 -28.10
C VAL A 329 4.37 -1.65 -27.82
N HIS A 330 5.31 -1.88 -28.74
CA HIS A 330 6.72 -1.52 -28.59
C HIS A 330 7.17 -0.48 -29.62
N ILE A 331 6.72 -0.59 -30.87
CA ILE A 331 7.20 0.27 -31.96
C ILE A 331 6.62 1.69 -31.87
N ASP A 332 5.36 1.83 -31.43
CA ASP A 332 4.70 3.13 -31.27
C ASP A 332 5.39 3.93 -30.14
N ASP A 333 5.63 3.30 -28.99
CA ASP A 333 6.42 3.85 -27.89
C ASP A 333 7.80 4.31 -28.37
N ALA A 334 8.50 3.44 -29.11
CA ALA A 334 9.86 3.71 -29.55
C ALA A 334 9.94 4.93 -30.49
N GLN A 335 8.99 5.08 -31.42
CA GLN A 335 8.95 6.22 -32.34
C GLN A 335 8.67 7.55 -31.62
N ILE A 336 7.78 7.55 -30.62
CA ILE A 336 7.50 8.73 -29.79
C ILE A 336 8.75 9.12 -29.00
N ILE A 337 9.43 8.15 -28.38
CA ILE A 337 10.68 8.37 -27.63
C ILE A 337 11.77 8.94 -28.54
N VAL A 338 11.95 8.40 -29.76
CA VAL A 338 12.90 8.95 -30.74
C VAL A 338 12.60 10.43 -31.01
N THR A 339 11.34 10.76 -31.23
CA THR A 339 10.91 12.15 -31.49
C THR A 339 11.20 13.07 -30.30
N GLN A 340 10.92 12.63 -29.07
CA GLN A 340 11.20 13.39 -27.86
C GLN A 340 12.71 13.61 -27.65
N LEU A 341 13.53 12.59 -27.88
CA LEU A 341 14.99 12.69 -27.77
C LEU A 341 15.58 13.59 -28.88
N GLN A 342 15.02 13.58 -30.08
CA GLN A 342 15.38 14.52 -31.15
C GLN A 342 15.08 15.98 -30.74
N LYS A 343 13.90 16.25 -30.17
CA LYS A 343 13.57 17.58 -29.58
C LYS A 343 14.54 17.98 -28.46
N ALA A 344 15.11 17.01 -27.75
CA ALA A 344 16.13 17.23 -26.73
C ALA A 344 17.55 17.49 -27.31
N GLY A 345 17.76 17.30 -28.61
CA GLY A 345 19.01 17.59 -29.32
C GLY A 345 19.77 16.36 -29.80
N PHE A 346 19.27 15.13 -29.58
CA PHE A 346 19.89 13.92 -30.10
C PHE A 346 19.56 13.73 -31.59
N THR A 347 20.50 14.08 -32.46
CA THR A 347 20.31 14.00 -33.93
C THR A 347 20.74 12.67 -34.54
N GLN A 348 21.42 11.81 -33.77
CA GLN A 348 21.99 10.54 -34.25
C GLN A 348 21.36 9.32 -33.54
N ILE A 349 20.04 9.16 -33.68
CA ILE A 349 19.31 8.00 -33.14
C ILE A 349 19.01 7.01 -34.27
N GLU A 350 19.51 5.78 -34.13
CA GLU A 350 19.26 4.66 -35.03
C GLU A 350 18.26 3.69 -34.39
N LEU A 351 16.98 3.79 -34.78
CA LEU A 351 15.93 2.86 -34.36
C LEU A 351 16.00 1.56 -35.18
N LYS A 352 16.30 0.44 -34.52
CA LYS A 352 16.41 -0.88 -35.15
C LYS A 352 15.26 -1.78 -34.74
N THR A 353 14.54 -2.28 -35.72
CA THR A 353 13.46 -3.26 -35.48
C THR A 353 13.97 -4.69 -35.54
N MET A 354 13.37 -5.58 -34.76
CA MET A 354 13.67 -7.01 -34.75
C MET A 354 12.44 -7.86 -34.39
N ASP A 355 12.54 -9.17 -34.61
CA ASP A 355 11.57 -10.15 -34.09
C ASP A 355 11.76 -10.41 -32.58
N VAL A 356 10.70 -10.91 -31.93
CA VAL A 356 10.69 -11.21 -30.49
C VAL A 356 11.76 -12.23 -30.07
N PRO A 357 11.97 -13.37 -30.80
CA PRO A 357 13.09 -14.27 -30.51
C PRO A 357 14.47 -13.61 -30.53
N THR A 358 14.73 -12.70 -31.49
CA THR A 358 15.98 -11.95 -31.58
C THR A 358 16.14 -10.98 -30.40
N GLN A 359 15.08 -10.26 -30.02
CA GLN A 359 15.06 -9.42 -28.82
C GLN A 359 15.35 -10.25 -27.56
N GLN A 360 14.76 -11.44 -27.45
CA GLN A 360 14.99 -12.35 -26.32
C GLN A 360 16.46 -12.76 -26.19
N LYS A 361 17.13 -13.07 -27.31
CA LYS A 361 18.57 -13.38 -27.32
C LYS A 361 19.40 -12.20 -26.83
N LYS A 362 19.14 -10.99 -27.35
CA LYS A 362 19.82 -9.76 -26.92
C LYS A 362 19.57 -9.44 -25.44
N ARG A 363 18.34 -9.66 -24.96
CA ARG A 363 17.96 -9.47 -23.56
C ARG A 363 18.79 -10.33 -22.62
N VAL A 364 18.95 -11.61 -22.94
CA VAL A 364 19.72 -12.57 -22.14
C VAL A 364 21.22 -12.31 -22.22
N SER A 365 21.74 -11.89 -23.38
CA SER A 365 23.18 -11.61 -23.56
C SER A 365 23.62 -10.23 -23.09
N GLY A 366 22.68 -9.28 -22.92
CA GLY A 366 23.00 -7.88 -22.69
C GLY A 366 23.48 -7.14 -23.95
N ASP A 367 23.30 -7.72 -25.14
CA ASP A 367 23.80 -7.14 -26.40
C ASP A 367 22.84 -6.09 -26.99
N TYR A 368 22.74 -4.96 -26.27
CA TYR A 368 21.99 -3.77 -26.66
C TYR A 368 22.61 -2.54 -25.99
N GLN A 369 22.36 -1.37 -26.56
CA GLN A 369 22.66 -0.09 -25.92
C GLN A 369 21.42 0.42 -25.17
N MET A 370 20.30 0.52 -25.89
CA MET A 370 18.97 0.88 -25.39
C MET A 370 17.93 0.03 -26.12
N PHE A 371 16.92 -0.49 -25.42
CA PHE A 371 15.78 -1.14 -26.09
C PHE A 371 14.50 -1.08 -25.26
N ILE A 372 13.34 -1.12 -25.92
CA ILE A 372 12.02 -1.16 -25.29
C ILE A 372 11.71 -2.61 -24.89
N ASP A 373 11.15 -2.84 -23.72
CA ASP A 373 10.72 -4.15 -23.23
C ASP A 373 9.42 -4.01 -22.45
N GLY A 374 8.55 -5.01 -22.57
CA GLY A 374 7.25 -5.09 -21.90
C GLY A 374 7.14 -6.37 -21.10
N PHE A 375 6.72 -6.27 -19.85
CA PHE A 375 6.58 -7.45 -18.97
C PHE A 375 5.57 -7.22 -17.83
N SER A 376 5.23 -8.31 -17.16
CA SER A 376 4.48 -8.33 -15.90
C SER A 376 5.37 -8.81 -14.76
N LEU A 377 4.97 -8.52 -13.52
CA LEU A 377 5.62 -9.14 -12.36
C LEU A 377 5.23 -10.62 -12.28
N PRO A 378 6.17 -11.54 -12.02
CA PRO A 378 5.92 -12.99 -12.02
C PRO A 378 5.07 -13.46 -10.83
N ASN A 379 4.93 -12.62 -9.79
CA ASN A 379 4.08 -12.80 -8.62
C ASN A 379 3.86 -11.43 -7.95
N PRO A 380 2.83 -11.29 -7.06
CA PRO A 380 2.57 -10.07 -6.30
C PRO A 380 3.45 -9.96 -5.03
N ASP A 381 4.67 -10.49 -5.04
CA ASP A 381 5.67 -10.20 -3.99
C ASP A 381 6.70 -9.18 -4.51
N PRO A 382 7.11 -8.18 -3.70
CA PRO A 382 8.17 -7.26 -4.08
C PRO A 382 9.51 -7.96 -4.32
N ASP A 383 9.71 -9.21 -3.85
CA ASP A 383 10.91 -9.98 -4.19
C ASP A 383 11.07 -10.23 -5.69
N SER A 384 10.04 -10.03 -6.50
CA SER A 384 10.17 -9.97 -7.96
C SER A 384 11.28 -9.01 -8.43
N TYR A 385 11.58 -7.93 -7.71
CA TYR A 385 12.71 -7.04 -7.99
C TYR A 385 14.06 -7.75 -7.98
N SER A 386 14.19 -8.80 -7.20
CA SER A 386 15.44 -9.49 -7.03
C SER A 386 15.88 -10.25 -8.28
N VAL A 387 14.90 -10.76 -9.05
CA VAL A 387 15.14 -11.40 -10.35
C VAL A 387 15.69 -10.38 -11.38
N TRP A 388 15.39 -9.09 -11.18
CA TRP A 388 15.82 -7.99 -12.03
C TRP A 388 17.12 -7.35 -11.60
N PHE A 389 17.21 -6.96 -10.33
CA PHE A 389 18.21 -6.01 -9.85
C PHE A 389 19.17 -6.57 -8.82
N SER A 390 18.96 -7.78 -8.29
CA SER A 390 20.06 -8.43 -7.56
C SER A 390 21.23 -8.65 -8.51
N SER A 391 22.47 -8.59 -8.06
CA SER A 391 23.65 -8.73 -8.93
C SER A 391 23.65 -10.07 -9.69
N GLY A 392 23.05 -11.11 -9.10
CA GLY A 392 22.84 -12.41 -9.73
C GLY A 392 21.52 -12.56 -10.50
N GLY A 393 20.70 -11.51 -10.57
CA GLY A 393 19.38 -11.48 -11.20
C GLY A 393 19.47 -11.70 -12.72
N PRO A 394 18.80 -12.72 -13.28
CA PRO A 394 19.00 -13.11 -14.67
C PRO A 394 18.33 -12.18 -15.68
N LEU A 395 17.35 -11.36 -15.26
CA LEU A 395 16.52 -10.61 -16.21
C LEU A 395 17.12 -9.28 -16.67
N TYR A 396 17.98 -8.64 -15.86
CA TYR A 396 18.63 -7.38 -16.23
C TYR A 396 20.04 -7.28 -15.67
N ALA A 397 20.20 -7.38 -14.35
CA ALA A 397 21.46 -7.10 -13.67
C ALA A 397 22.63 -7.95 -14.16
N LYS A 398 22.49 -9.28 -14.18
CA LYS A 398 23.54 -10.18 -14.66
C LYS A 398 23.91 -9.94 -16.14
N PRO A 399 22.96 -9.91 -17.11
CA PRO A 399 23.26 -9.61 -18.51
C PRO A 399 24.09 -8.34 -18.74
N VAL A 400 23.76 -7.25 -18.03
CA VAL A 400 24.46 -5.97 -18.20
C VAL A 400 25.55 -5.74 -17.17
N GLY A 401 25.81 -6.71 -16.28
CA GLY A 401 26.73 -6.61 -15.15
C GLY A 401 26.47 -5.44 -14.21
N PHE A 402 25.20 -5.08 -13.99
CA PHE A 402 24.82 -4.18 -12.91
C PHE A 402 24.95 -4.93 -11.58
N ALA A 403 25.58 -4.30 -10.61
CA ALA A 403 25.76 -4.82 -9.26
C ALA A 403 25.72 -3.67 -8.26
N ASP A 404 25.06 -3.88 -7.12
CA ASP A 404 25.02 -2.95 -6.01
C ASP A 404 24.86 -3.73 -4.71
N ASP A 405 25.94 -3.79 -3.90
CA ASP A 405 25.98 -4.59 -2.67
C ASP A 405 24.93 -4.15 -1.64
N THR A 406 24.58 -2.85 -1.64
CA THR A 406 23.54 -2.35 -0.74
C THR A 406 22.19 -2.91 -1.17
N LEU A 407 21.86 -2.81 -2.45
CA LEU A 407 20.62 -3.35 -3.00
C LEU A 407 20.51 -4.85 -2.80
N ASP A 408 21.58 -5.61 -3.04
CA ASP A 408 21.61 -7.06 -2.80
C ASP A 408 21.27 -7.40 -1.35
N LYS A 409 21.91 -6.70 -0.41
CA LYS A 409 21.64 -6.87 1.03
C LYS A 409 20.17 -6.58 1.36
N LEU A 410 19.59 -5.51 0.81
CA LEU A 410 18.19 -5.16 1.06
C LEU A 410 17.20 -6.17 0.48
N LEU A 411 17.50 -6.70 -0.71
CA LEU A 411 16.69 -7.74 -1.33
C LEU A 411 16.76 -9.04 -0.50
N ASP A 412 17.93 -9.43 -0.01
CA ASP A 412 18.11 -10.60 0.83
C ASP A 412 17.45 -10.47 2.22
N GLU A 413 17.57 -9.30 2.86
CA GLU A 413 16.86 -8.97 4.10
C GLU A 413 15.33 -9.05 3.89
N GLY A 414 14.84 -8.50 2.77
CA GLY A 414 13.43 -8.59 2.37
C GLY A 414 12.95 -10.05 2.26
N ARG A 415 13.72 -10.91 1.60
CA ARG A 415 13.40 -12.34 1.44
C ARG A 415 13.34 -13.09 2.76
N THR A 416 14.24 -12.79 3.70
CA THR A 416 14.37 -13.54 4.95
C THR A 416 13.49 -13.02 6.09
N THR A 417 12.87 -11.85 5.92
CA THR A 417 11.98 -11.25 6.94
C THR A 417 10.55 -11.79 6.81
N LEU A 418 10.10 -12.52 7.83
CA LEU A 418 8.70 -12.94 8.03
C LEU A 418 8.01 -12.02 9.06
N GLY A 419 6.73 -11.71 8.87
CA GLY A 419 5.92 -11.03 9.91
C GLY A 419 5.69 -11.93 11.12
N CYS A 420 5.53 -11.36 12.32
CA CYS A 420 5.40 -12.11 13.59
C CYS A 420 4.24 -13.14 13.58
N PHE A 421 4.53 -14.34 14.07
CA PHE A 421 3.62 -15.47 14.23
C PHE A 421 2.66 -15.24 15.40
N SER A 422 1.34 -15.29 15.17
CA SER A 422 0.37 -15.58 16.24
C SER A 422 -0.77 -16.49 15.75
N THR A 423 -0.87 -17.65 16.40
CA THR A 423 -1.74 -18.79 16.11
C THR A 423 -3.19 -18.55 16.53
N GLY A 424 -4.17 -19.02 15.74
CA GLY A 424 -5.61 -19.04 16.09
C GLY A 424 -6.59 -18.66 14.97
N GLY A 425 -7.15 -19.64 14.23
CA GLY A 425 -8.32 -19.50 13.33
C GLY A 425 -8.14 -20.02 11.88
N PRO A 426 -9.16 -20.67 11.25
CA PRO A 426 -9.04 -22.06 10.79
C PRO A 426 -8.49 -22.32 9.38
N TRP A 427 -8.33 -21.31 8.52
CA TRP A 427 -7.84 -21.53 7.15
C TRP A 427 -6.82 -20.44 6.81
N ALA A 428 -5.61 -20.70 7.30
CA ALA A 428 -4.33 -20.14 6.91
C ALA A 428 -4.19 -18.60 6.85
N LYS A 429 -3.50 -18.10 7.88
CA LYS A 429 -3.13 -16.70 8.09
C LYS A 429 -1.92 -16.34 7.23
N ARG A 430 -1.98 -15.26 6.45
CA ARG A 430 -0.77 -14.65 5.87
C ARG A 430 -0.14 -13.70 6.91
N PRO A 431 1.18 -13.74 7.11
CA PRO A 431 1.91 -12.66 7.81
C PRO A 431 2.04 -11.44 6.89
N ALA A 432 1.71 -10.25 7.39
CA ALA A 432 2.12 -9.02 6.73
C ALA A 432 3.60 -8.77 7.01
N ARG A 433 4.44 -8.68 5.96
CA ARG A 433 5.79 -8.11 6.09
C ARG A 433 5.63 -6.65 6.55
N THR A 434 6.34 -6.27 7.60
CA THR A 434 6.32 -4.89 8.11
C THR A 434 6.88 -3.94 7.05
N SER A 435 6.40 -2.69 7.05
CA SER A 435 6.81 -1.60 6.14
C SER A 435 8.26 -1.15 6.30
N THR A 436 9.09 -1.90 7.02
CA THR A 436 10.51 -1.60 7.24
C THR A 436 11.32 -1.84 5.97
N ALA A 437 11.05 -2.91 5.21
CA ALA A 437 11.77 -3.20 3.96
C ALA A 437 11.55 -2.13 2.87
N SER A 438 10.38 -1.49 2.83
CA SER A 438 10.12 -0.34 1.93
C SER A 438 10.74 0.97 2.43
N GLY A 439 11.03 1.08 3.72
CA GLY A 439 11.77 2.20 4.32
C GLY A 439 13.25 2.21 3.92
N VAL A 440 13.87 1.04 3.74
CA VAL A 440 15.31 0.98 3.42
C VAL A 440 15.58 1.23 1.92
N CYS A 441 14.69 0.82 1.03
CA CYS A 441 14.72 1.24 -0.38
C CYS A 441 14.37 2.73 -0.59
N ARG A 442 13.72 3.38 0.39
CA ARG A 442 13.31 4.79 0.32
C ARG A 442 14.47 5.79 0.45
N ALA A 443 15.59 5.41 1.10
CA ALA A 443 16.55 6.40 1.60
C ALA A 443 17.81 6.61 0.74
N ARG A 444 18.10 5.81 -0.29
CA ARG A 444 19.45 5.85 -0.93
C ARG A 444 19.52 5.84 -2.46
N TRP A 445 18.38 5.90 -3.16
CA TRP A 445 18.38 6.15 -4.60
C TRP A 445 18.79 7.60 -4.96
N VAL A 446 18.83 8.50 -3.98
CA VAL A 446 19.13 9.93 -4.16
C VAL A 446 20.11 10.37 -3.08
N THR A 447 21.27 10.87 -3.51
CA THR A 447 22.37 11.53 -2.75
C THR A 447 23.54 10.67 -2.23
N ARG A 448 24.71 10.94 -2.83
CA ARG A 448 26.05 10.73 -2.25
C ARG A 448 26.40 11.99 -1.45
N ALA A 449 26.57 11.88 -0.13
CA ALA A 449 27.35 12.80 0.73
C ALA A 449 27.69 12.07 2.05
N PRO A 450 28.82 12.40 2.72
CA PRO A 450 29.47 11.49 3.65
C PRO A 450 28.83 11.45 5.04
N ALA A 451 29.01 10.30 5.69
CA ALA A 451 28.43 9.92 6.96
C ALA A 451 28.83 10.85 8.12
N ALA A 452 27.83 11.34 8.85
CA ALA A 452 27.99 11.73 10.24
C ALA A 452 27.60 10.54 11.11
N SER A 453 28.52 10.16 11.99
CA SER A 453 28.37 9.08 12.98
C SER A 453 27.16 9.32 13.88
N SER A 454 26.23 8.37 13.93
CA SER A 454 25.40 8.19 15.12
C SER A 454 24.92 6.75 15.24
N THR A 455 24.94 6.31 16.49
CA THR A 455 24.74 5.00 17.07
C THR A 455 23.53 4.22 16.57
N CYS A 456 23.73 2.90 16.47
CA CYS A 456 22.73 1.86 16.24
C CYS A 456 21.45 2.05 17.09
N GLY A 457 20.34 2.41 16.44
CA GLY A 457 18.99 2.43 17.01
C GLY A 457 18.04 1.62 16.13
N ARG A 458 17.40 0.60 16.69
CA ARG A 458 16.31 -0.17 16.05
C ARG A 458 15.17 0.79 15.68
N SER A 459 14.82 0.91 14.39
CA SER A 459 13.64 1.64 13.95
C SER A 459 12.42 0.72 13.91
N SER A 460 11.54 0.86 14.89
CA SER A 460 10.17 0.33 14.88
C SER A 460 9.33 1.09 13.86
N THR A 461 8.81 0.44 12.82
CA THR A 461 7.69 1.04 12.06
C THR A 461 6.50 1.14 12.99
N MET A 462 6.23 2.35 13.49
CA MET A 462 5.10 2.63 14.38
C MET A 462 3.80 2.16 13.71
N ALA A 463 2.97 1.44 14.48
CA ALA A 463 1.63 1.08 14.04
C ALA A 463 0.88 2.35 13.62
N LYS A 464 0.09 2.28 12.53
CA LYS A 464 -0.84 3.37 12.22
C LYS A 464 -1.77 3.51 13.43
N VAL A 465 -1.90 4.73 13.93
CA VAL A 465 -2.80 5.03 15.06
C VAL A 465 -4.03 5.80 14.62
N GLU A 466 -3.98 6.51 13.50
CA GLU A 466 -5.09 7.31 12.98
C GLU A 466 -6.02 6.47 12.10
N LEU A 467 -7.29 6.35 12.49
CA LEU A 467 -8.32 5.62 11.75
C LEU A 467 -8.53 6.16 10.33
N SER A 468 -8.43 7.48 10.14
CA SER A 468 -8.54 8.11 8.82
C SER A 468 -7.43 7.68 7.84
N ARG A 469 -6.36 7.07 8.33
CA ARG A 469 -5.22 6.57 7.55
C ARG A 469 -5.21 5.04 7.44
N MET A 470 -6.20 4.40 8.04
CA MET A 470 -6.42 2.96 7.96
C MET A 470 -7.38 2.64 6.82
N THR A 471 -7.08 1.59 6.07
CA THR A 471 -8.09 0.89 5.28
C THR A 471 -9.11 0.25 6.22
N TRP A 472 -10.32 -0.01 5.73
CA TRP A 472 -11.36 -0.65 6.55
C TRP A 472 -10.93 -2.02 7.13
N ARG A 473 -10.01 -2.75 6.46
CA ARG A 473 -9.42 -3.99 6.97
C ARG A 473 -8.44 -3.73 8.12
N GLU A 474 -7.58 -2.72 7.99
CA GLU A 474 -6.67 -2.30 9.07
C GLU A 474 -7.47 -1.83 10.30
N ALA A 475 -8.56 -1.08 10.10
CA ALA A 475 -9.46 -0.69 11.18
C ALA A 475 -10.16 -1.91 11.81
N GLN A 476 -10.66 -2.84 10.99
CA GLN A 476 -11.27 -4.09 11.46
C GLN A 476 -10.30 -4.91 12.33
N ASP A 477 -9.04 -5.04 11.92
CA ASP A 477 -8.02 -5.76 12.70
C ASP A 477 -7.66 -5.01 13.99
N ALA A 478 -7.53 -3.68 13.92
CA ALA A 478 -7.25 -2.86 15.09
C ALA A 478 -8.38 -2.94 16.13
N PHE A 479 -9.65 -2.98 15.68
CA PHE A 479 -10.83 -3.08 16.54
C PHE A 479 -10.92 -4.41 17.31
N ARG A 480 -10.35 -5.51 16.79
CA ARG A 480 -10.32 -6.80 17.51
C ARG A 480 -9.58 -6.74 18.85
N ARG A 481 -8.70 -5.75 19.04
CA ARG A 481 -7.97 -5.54 20.30
C ARG A 481 -8.79 -4.75 21.32
N ASN A 482 -9.99 -4.31 20.95
CA ASN A 482 -10.82 -3.39 21.72
C ASN A 482 -10.02 -2.18 22.26
N PRO A 483 -9.34 -1.41 21.39
CA PRO A 483 -8.50 -0.30 21.83
C PRO A 483 -9.33 0.85 22.38
N VAL A 484 -8.71 1.69 23.22
CA VAL A 484 -9.27 3.01 23.54
C VAL A 484 -9.32 3.85 22.27
N ILE A 485 -10.47 4.46 22.00
CA ILE A 485 -10.64 5.42 20.91
C ILE A 485 -10.45 6.83 21.44
N LEU A 486 -9.41 7.51 20.97
CA LEU A 486 -9.17 8.93 21.19
C LEU A 486 -9.92 9.71 20.11
N LEU A 487 -10.91 10.51 20.50
CA LEU A 487 -11.64 11.39 19.61
C LEU A 487 -11.15 12.83 19.82
N PRO A 488 -10.15 13.29 19.03
CA PRO A 488 -9.70 14.67 19.11
C PRO A 488 -10.75 15.62 18.56
N MET A 489 -10.96 16.73 19.27
CA MET A 489 -11.86 17.79 18.84
C MET A 489 -11.46 19.14 19.42
N GLY A 490 -11.95 20.21 18.82
CA GLY A 490 -11.74 21.58 19.29
C GLY A 490 -12.83 22.50 18.72
N SER A 491 -12.46 23.70 18.36
CA SER A 491 -13.25 24.64 17.57
C SER A 491 -12.40 25.32 16.51
N VAL A 492 -13.06 25.95 15.55
CA VAL A 492 -12.42 26.91 14.64
C VAL A 492 -12.58 28.28 15.27
N GLU A 493 -11.68 28.65 16.16
CA GLU A 493 -11.74 29.91 16.91
C GLU A 493 -10.44 30.71 16.84
N GLN A 494 -10.56 32.00 17.10
CA GLN A 494 -9.44 32.93 17.11
C GLN A 494 -8.53 32.74 18.35
N HIS A 495 -7.23 32.91 18.17
CA HIS A 495 -6.22 32.92 19.26
C HIS A 495 -5.27 34.11 19.11
N GLY A 496 -5.83 35.28 18.84
CA GLY A 496 -5.12 36.48 18.43
C GLY A 496 -4.73 36.48 16.95
N PRO A 497 -4.26 37.62 16.42
CA PRO A 497 -3.97 37.79 15.00
C PRO A 497 -2.72 37.01 14.52
N HIS A 498 -1.91 36.49 15.45
CA HIS A 498 -0.63 35.84 15.17
C HIS A 498 -0.72 34.31 15.08
N VAL A 499 -1.81 33.68 15.56
CA VAL A 499 -2.01 32.23 15.54
C VAL A 499 -3.21 31.87 14.65
N PRO A 500 -3.11 30.81 13.82
CA PRO A 500 -4.24 30.35 13.00
C PRO A 500 -5.49 30.01 13.82
N VAL A 501 -6.65 30.23 13.21
CA VAL A 501 -7.94 29.86 13.81
C VAL A 501 -8.13 28.34 13.82
N GLY A 502 -8.12 27.71 15.00
CA GLY A 502 -8.29 26.26 15.11
C GLY A 502 -7.46 25.57 16.20
N ASP A 503 -7.98 25.50 17.42
CA ASP A 503 -7.36 24.75 18.51
C ASP A 503 -7.43 23.21 18.33
N TYR A 504 -8.37 22.72 17.51
CA TYR A 504 -8.53 21.30 17.22
C TYR A 504 -7.24 20.69 16.66
N ARG A 505 -6.42 21.48 15.95
CA ARG A 505 -5.15 21.05 15.35
C ARG A 505 -4.19 20.51 16.41
N TYR A 506 -4.11 21.19 17.55
CA TYR A 506 -3.21 20.82 18.63
C TYR A 506 -3.75 19.63 19.42
N ALA A 507 -5.08 19.56 19.63
CA ALA A 507 -5.73 18.39 20.22
C ALA A 507 -5.51 17.13 19.36
N THR A 508 -5.55 17.24 18.04
CA THR A 508 -5.23 16.14 17.11
C THR A 508 -3.79 15.65 17.29
N GLU A 509 -2.83 16.57 17.39
CA GLU A 509 -1.42 16.19 17.56
C GLU A 509 -1.16 15.54 18.93
N VAL A 510 -1.76 16.07 20.00
CA VAL A 510 -1.71 15.46 21.34
C VAL A 510 -2.28 14.04 21.30
N ALA A 511 -3.48 13.85 20.71
CA ALA A 511 -4.09 12.53 20.57
C ALA A 511 -3.21 11.57 19.75
N ARG A 512 -2.62 12.03 18.64
CA ARG A 512 -1.69 11.24 17.80
C ARG A 512 -0.49 10.75 18.61
N ARG A 513 0.13 11.63 19.40
CA ARG A 513 1.31 11.29 20.22
C ARG A 513 0.94 10.35 21.39
N ILE A 514 -0.20 10.57 22.04
CA ILE A 514 -0.70 9.66 23.08
C ILE A 514 -0.98 8.27 22.50
N ALA A 515 -1.67 8.19 21.36
CA ALA A 515 -1.98 6.92 20.71
C ALA A 515 -0.73 6.16 20.28
N ALA A 516 0.28 6.87 19.76
CA ALA A 516 1.57 6.27 19.37
C ALA A 516 2.28 5.59 20.55
N ARG A 517 2.08 6.07 21.77
CA ARG A 517 2.66 5.49 23.00
C ARG A 517 1.83 4.36 23.60
N THR A 518 0.51 4.45 23.53
CA THR A 518 -0.40 3.60 24.30
C THR A 518 -1.04 2.47 23.50
N GLY A 519 -0.97 2.53 22.17
CA GLY A 519 -1.67 1.59 21.29
C GLY A 519 -3.17 1.88 21.14
N ALA A 520 -3.64 3.01 21.67
CA ALA A 520 -4.97 3.56 21.38
C ALA A 520 -5.10 3.93 19.88
N LEU A 521 -6.32 4.18 19.42
CA LEU A 521 -6.60 4.66 18.07
C LEU A 521 -7.16 6.07 18.08
N VAL A 522 -6.75 6.89 17.11
CA VAL A 522 -7.25 8.25 16.91
C VAL A 522 -8.37 8.22 15.88
N ALA A 523 -9.58 8.58 16.29
CA ALA A 523 -10.71 8.80 15.40
C ALA A 523 -10.49 10.04 14.53
N PRO A 524 -11.19 10.16 13.38
CA PRO A 524 -11.20 11.39 12.62
C PRO A 524 -11.53 12.59 13.52
N THR A 525 -10.70 13.63 13.45
CA THR A 525 -10.88 14.83 14.28
C THR A 525 -12.19 15.52 13.95
N VAL A 526 -12.88 16.02 14.98
CA VAL A 526 -14.02 16.94 14.83
C VAL A 526 -13.47 18.38 14.89
N PRO A 527 -13.34 19.08 13.76
CA PRO A 527 -12.65 20.37 13.72
C PRO A 527 -13.54 21.54 14.18
N TRP A 528 -14.85 21.33 14.31
CA TRP A 528 -15.82 22.37 14.67
C TRP A 528 -16.37 22.14 16.08
N GLY A 529 -16.52 23.20 16.85
CA GLY A 529 -16.99 23.16 18.23
C GLY A 529 -18.00 24.25 18.52
N TYR A 530 -18.40 24.33 19.79
CA TYR A 530 -19.21 25.41 20.33
C TYR A 530 -18.30 26.54 20.83
N SER A 531 -18.31 27.66 20.11
CA SER A 531 -17.46 28.82 20.39
C SER A 531 -18.17 30.13 20.00
N GLU A 532 -19.46 30.25 20.36
CA GLU A 532 -20.35 31.34 19.91
C GLU A 532 -19.79 32.74 20.19
N HIS A 533 -19.17 32.92 21.36
CA HIS A 533 -18.61 34.20 21.80
C HIS A 533 -17.44 34.70 20.93
N PHE A 534 -16.82 33.86 20.10
CA PHE A 534 -15.75 34.28 19.18
C PHE A 534 -16.23 34.63 17.77
N ARG A 535 -17.54 34.50 17.48
CA ARG A 535 -18.11 34.73 16.14
C ARG A 535 -17.83 36.10 15.53
N PRO A 536 -17.67 37.20 16.30
CA PRO A 536 -17.34 38.49 15.70
C PRO A 536 -15.97 38.53 15.02
N PHE A 537 -15.05 37.64 15.38
CA PHE A 537 -13.74 37.57 14.74
C PHE A 537 -13.81 36.81 13.40
N PRO A 538 -13.32 37.42 12.30
CA PRO A 538 -13.31 36.76 10.99
C PRO A 538 -12.62 35.40 11.01
N GLY A 539 -13.25 34.40 10.38
CA GLY A 539 -12.74 33.04 10.29
C GLY A 539 -13.16 32.11 11.43
N THR A 540 -13.75 32.63 12.52
CA THR A 540 -14.31 31.81 13.59
C THR A 540 -15.63 31.16 13.15
N LEU A 541 -15.79 29.86 13.40
CA LEU A 541 -17.01 29.10 13.16
C LEU A 541 -17.46 28.40 14.44
N SER A 542 -18.74 28.53 14.78
CA SER A 542 -19.36 27.86 15.92
C SER A 542 -20.55 27.00 15.47
N VAL A 543 -20.66 25.81 16.07
CA VAL A 543 -21.76 24.88 15.87
C VAL A 543 -22.70 24.95 17.06
N ARG A 544 -24.02 24.90 16.80
CA ARG A 544 -25.05 24.88 17.84
C ARG A 544 -24.85 23.70 18.80
N PRO A 545 -25.11 23.86 20.10
CA PRO A 545 -24.97 22.78 21.08
C PRO A 545 -25.70 21.50 20.71
N GLU A 546 -26.93 21.61 20.18
CA GLU A 546 -27.76 20.46 19.81
C GLU A 546 -27.15 19.69 18.63
N THR A 547 -26.63 20.42 17.63
CA THR A 547 -25.96 19.81 16.46
C THR A 547 -24.68 19.11 16.88
N LEU A 548 -23.87 19.73 17.75
CA LEU A 548 -22.64 19.11 18.24
C LEU A 548 -22.93 17.88 19.10
N THR A 549 -23.97 17.94 19.95
CA THR A 549 -24.43 16.80 20.76
C THR A 549 -24.80 15.61 19.88
N LEU A 550 -25.68 15.83 18.89
CA LEU A 550 -26.12 14.77 17.97
C LEU A 550 -24.96 14.18 17.16
N LEU A 551 -24.06 15.02 16.66
CA LEU A 551 -22.87 14.56 15.92
C LEU A 551 -21.97 13.66 16.77
N LEU A 552 -21.69 14.06 18.01
CA LEU A 552 -20.82 13.29 18.90
C LEU A 552 -21.46 11.96 19.32
N GLU A 553 -22.79 11.95 19.49
CA GLU A 553 -23.55 10.72 19.75
C GLU A 553 -23.47 9.76 18.56
N ASP A 554 -23.71 10.23 17.34
CA ASP A 554 -23.62 9.42 16.11
C ASP A 554 -22.22 8.83 15.91
N ILE A 555 -21.16 9.59 16.20
CA ILE A 555 -19.77 9.11 16.12
C ILE A 555 -19.54 7.98 17.14
N CYS A 556 -19.97 8.17 18.39
CA CYS A 556 -19.82 7.16 19.42
C CYS A 556 -20.61 5.88 19.07
N ASP A 557 -21.83 6.00 18.55
CA ASP A 557 -22.63 4.88 18.05
C ASP A 557 -21.93 4.11 16.92
N GLY A 558 -21.24 4.83 16.04
CA GLY A 558 -20.41 4.23 14.99
C GLY A 558 -19.38 3.26 15.54
N PHE A 559 -18.70 3.61 16.63
CA PHE A 559 -17.70 2.75 17.28
C PHE A 559 -18.33 1.60 18.08
N LEU A 560 -19.45 1.87 18.75
CA LEU A 560 -20.19 0.87 19.52
C LEU A 560 -20.65 -0.32 18.65
N ARG A 561 -21.05 -0.07 17.39
CA ARG A 561 -21.43 -1.12 16.43
C ARG A 561 -20.33 -2.16 16.17
N PHE A 562 -19.08 -1.79 16.40
CA PHE A 562 -17.93 -2.70 16.25
C PHE A 562 -17.46 -3.30 17.57
N GLY A 563 -18.24 -3.14 18.64
CA GLY A 563 -17.94 -3.69 19.97
C GLY A 563 -16.86 -2.94 20.73
N LEU A 564 -16.56 -1.69 20.34
CA LEU A 564 -15.60 -0.84 21.03
C LEU A 564 -16.29 -0.13 22.20
N ASP A 565 -15.70 -0.21 23.39
CA ASP A 565 -16.35 0.21 24.62
C ASP A 565 -15.57 1.21 25.48
N HIS A 566 -14.40 1.66 25.03
CA HIS A 566 -13.59 2.70 25.66
C HIS A 566 -13.37 3.88 24.71
N LEU A 567 -14.00 5.02 25.02
CA LEU A 567 -13.91 6.25 24.24
C LEU A 567 -13.42 7.42 25.10
N LEU A 568 -12.45 8.17 24.59
CA LEU A 568 -11.84 9.32 25.26
C LEU A 568 -11.93 10.54 24.36
N PHE A 569 -12.72 11.53 24.74
CA PHE A 569 -12.72 12.82 24.08
C PHE A 569 -11.45 13.59 24.46
N VAL A 570 -10.66 13.98 23.46
CA VAL A 570 -9.48 14.85 23.63
C VAL A 570 -9.88 16.24 23.20
N CYS A 571 -10.26 17.08 24.16
CA CYS A 571 -10.89 18.36 23.94
C CYS A 571 -9.85 19.50 23.94
N GLY A 572 -9.67 20.14 22.79
CA GLY A 572 -8.83 21.32 22.61
C GLY A 572 -9.51 22.63 23.00
N HIS A 573 -10.84 22.64 23.14
CA HIS A 573 -11.61 23.86 23.35
C HIS A 573 -12.56 23.77 24.55
N LYS A 574 -12.37 24.62 25.56
CA LYS A 574 -13.13 24.57 26.81
C LYS A 574 -14.64 24.79 26.63
N GLY A 575 -15.08 25.54 25.62
CA GLY A 575 -16.50 25.76 25.33
C GLY A 575 -17.28 24.48 25.02
N ASN A 576 -16.59 23.41 24.59
CA ASN A 576 -17.23 22.11 24.33
C ASN A 576 -17.52 21.30 25.61
N MET A 577 -16.93 21.66 26.76
CA MET A 577 -16.98 20.83 27.97
C MET A 577 -18.40 20.53 28.49
N PRO A 578 -19.34 21.51 28.56
CA PRO A 578 -20.72 21.22 28.99
C PRO A 578 -21.43 20.23 28.07
N ILE A 579 -21.19 20.32 26.76
CA ILE A 579 -21.79 19.42 25.76
C ILE A 579 -21.19 18.02 25.91
N LEU A 580 -19.87 17.92 26.07
CA LEU A 580 -19.18 16.65 26.28
C LEU A 580 -19.59 15.95 27.58
N GLU A 581 -19.88 16.71 28.64
CA GLU A 581 -20.46 16.14 29.85
C GLU A 581 -21.83 15.49 29.57
N GLN A 582 -22.71 16.20 28.86
CA GLN A 582 -24.04 15.69 28.53
C GLN A 582 -23.97 14.43 27.65
N VAL A 583 -23.17 14.46 26.58
CA VAL A 583 -22.95 13.31 25.70
C VAL A 583 -22.34 12.15 26.48
N GLY A 584 -21.30 12.40 27.27
CA GLY A 584 -20.64 11.37 28.06
C GLY A 584 -21.59 10.67 29.06
N ARG A 585 -22.44 11.44 29.75
CA ARG A 585 -23.45 10.87 30.65
C ARG A 585 -24.47 10.03 29.87
N ARG A 586 -24.99 10.54 28.75
CA ARG A 586 -25.97 9.82 27.93
C ARG A 586 -25.40 8.52 27.36
N MET A 587 -24.18 8.53 26.81
CA MET A 587 -23.56 7.32 26.26
C MET A 587 -23.26 6.28 27.35
N ARG A 588 -22.90 6.73 28.55
CA ARG A 588 -22.74 5.84 29.70
C ARG A 588 -24.07 5.23 30.16
N GLU A 589 -25.14 6.02 30.20
CA GLU A 589 -26.47 5.56 30.64
C GLU A 589 -27.11 4.59 29.65
N THR A 590 -27.11 4.95 28.36
CA THR A 590 -27.80 4.19 27.31
C THR A 590 -27.00 2.97 26.85
N HIS A 591 -25.68 3.12 26.68
CA HIS A 591 -24.85 2.09 26.04
C HIS A 591 -23.83 1.45 26.99
N ARG A 592 -23.77 1.89 28.25
CA ARG A 592 -22.78 1.43 29.25
C ARG A 592 -21.32 1.62 28.79
N LEU A 593 -21.08 2.59 27.90
CA LEU A 593 -19.77 2.95 27.37
C LEU A 593 -18.85 3.47 28.49
N ARG A 594 -17.57 3.08 28.47
CA ARG A 594 -16.53 3.79 29.23
C ARG A 594 -16.16 5.03 28.43
N VAL A 595 -16.65 6.16 28.91
CA VAL A 595 -16.42 7.46 28.28
C VAL A 595 -15.81 8.42 29.27
N ALA A 596 -14.78 9.14 28.83
CA ALA A 596 -14.15 10.20 29.58
C ALA A 596 -13.80 11.36 28.64
N THR A 597 -13.59 12.52 29.24
CA THR A 597 -13.15 13.73 28.54
C THR A 597 -11.89 14.24 29.20
N VAL A 598 -10.90 14.60 28.39
CA VAL A 598 -9.68 15.25 28.84
C VAL A 598 -9.51 16.56 28.10
N GLU A 599 -9.13 17.59 28.84
CA GLU A 599 -8.72 18.89 28.34
C GLU A 599 -7.21 18.98 28.57
N PRO A 600 -6.34 18.73 27.56
CA PRO A 600 -4.89 18.60 27.78
C PRO A 600 -4.27 19.82 28.46
N TRP A 601 -4.83 21.00 28.23
CA TRP A 601 -4.37 22.28 28.78
C TRP A 601 -4.61 22.39 30.29
N SER A 602 -5.59 21.66 30.83
CA SER A 602 -5.86 21.61 32.27
C SER A 602 -4.78 20.87 33.05
N TRP A 603 -3.92 20.09 32.38
CA TRP A 603 -2.84 19.33 33.00
C TRP A 603 -1.55 20.14 33.23
N LEU A 604 -1.53 21.40 32.81
CA LEU A 604 -0.42 22.34 33.06
C LEU A 604 -0.44 22.79 34.52
N THR A 605 0.07 21.91 35.39
CA THR A 605 0.11 22.11 36.84
C THR A 605 0.85 23.39 37.24
N PRO A 606 0.59 23.97 38.43
CA PRO A 606 1.37 25.10 38.92
C PRO A 606 2.88 24.85 38.94
N ALA A 607 3.30 23.62 39.23
CA ALA A 607 4.71 23.22 39.17
C ALA A 607 5.27 23.27 37.75
N PHE A 608 4.54 22.72 36.76
CA PHE A 608 4.90 22.83 35.35
C PHE A 608 4.98 24.30 34.91
N ARG A 609 4.00 25.12 35.27
CA ARG A 609 3.98 26.54 34.90
C ARG A 609 5.20 27.29 35.45
N ARG A 610 5.61 27.02 36.69
CA ARG A 610 6.84 27.60 37.25
C ARG A 610 8.10 27.16 36.50
N ASP A 611 8.17 25.90 36.07
CA ASP A 611 9.30 25.40 35.27
C ASP A 611 9.34 25.97 33.84
N ALA A 612 8.17 26.04 33.19
CA ALA A 612 8.05 26.46 31.80
C ALA A 612 8.21 27.97 31.64
N TYR A 613 7.64 28.76 32.55
CA TYR A 613 7.53 30.23 32.42
C TYR A 613 8.36 31.01 33.45
N GLY A 614 8.94 30.36 34.47
CA GLY A 614 9.65 31.04 35.56
C GLY A 614 8.71 31.63 36.63
N ASN A 615 9.00 32.86 37.10
CA ASN A 615 8.25 33.51 38.18
C ASN A 615 6.79 33.84 37.78
N GLU A 616 5.86 33.66 38.74
CA GLU A 616 4.39 33.62 38.59
C GLU A 616 3.67 34.88 38.04
N LYS A 617 4.39 35.89 37.51
CA LYS A 617 3.82 37.13 36.95
C LYS A 617 3.66 37.13 35.42
N VAL A 618 3.90 36.01 34.75
CA VAL A 618 3.70 35.91 33.29
C VAL A 618 2.20 35.99 32.99
N SER A 619 1.80 37.00 32.19
CA SER A 619 0.41 37.22 31.80
C SER A 619 -0.02 36.19 30.76
N ILE A 620 -0.58 35.08 31.24
CA ILE A 620 -1.11 33.98 30.42
C ILE A 620 -2.62 34.17 30.31
N GLY A 621 -3.15 34.09 29.09
CA GLY A 621 -4.57 34.25 28.81
C GLY A 621 -4.93 33.80 27.40
N HIS A 622 -6.20 33.95 27.03
CA HIS A 622 -6.66 33.60 25.67
C HIS A 622 -5.84 34.36 24.61
N GLY A 623 -5.44 33.68 23.53
CA GLY A 623 -4.55 34.27 22.52
C GLY A 623 -3.11 34.50 22.98
N SER A 624 -2.68 33.90 24.09
CA SER A 624 -1.29 33.75 24.52
C SER A 624 -1.01 32.24 24.74
N ASP A 625 -0.23 31.88 25.74
CA ASP A 625 0.08 30.50 26.07
C ASP A 625 -1.08 29.75 26.75
N PRO A 626 -1.22 28.43 26.54
CA PRO A 626 -0.26 27.52 25.86
C PRO A 626 -0.35 27.52 24.32
N MET A 627 -1.36 28.16 23.73
CA MET A 627 -1.67 28.04 22.31
C MET A 627 -0.60 28.65 21.42
N GLY A 628 -0.07 29.81 21.79
CA GLY A 628 1.03 30.47 21.07
C GLY A 628 2.27 29.58 20.98
N SER A 629 2.73 29.04 22.10
CA SER A 629 3.90 28.14 22.12
C SER A 629 3.66 26.83 21.38
N LEU A 630 2.46 26.24 21.49
CA LEU A 630 2.08 25.04 20.74
C LEU A 630 2.07 25.28 19.24
N ALA A 631 1.53 26.42 18.80
CA ALA A 631 1.55 26.83 17.40
C ALA A 631 2.98 26.98 16.88
N MET A 632 3.84 27.65 17.64
CA MET A 632 5.24 27.83 17.26
C MET A 632 6.03 26.51 17.24
N ALA A 633 5.71 25.55 18.09
CA ALA A 633 6.39 24.25 18.12
C ALA A 633 5.91 23.30 17.01
N LEU A 634 4.61 23.29 16.70
CA LEU A 634 4.01 22.33 15.76
C LEU A 634 3.90 22.86 14.33
N TYR A 635 3.59 24.14 14.19
CA TYR A 635 3.30 24.80 12.91
C TYR A 635 3.98 26.18 12.83
N PRO A 636 5.31 26.26 12.96
CA PRO A 636 6.03 27.54 13.03
C PRO A 636 5.78 28.44 11.81
N GLU A 637 5.61 27.83 10.63
CA GLU A 637 5.36 28.54 9.36
C GLU A 637 3.99 29.22 9.31
N ASP A 638 3.03 28.75 10.13
CA ASP A 638 1.68 29.31 10.18
C ASP A 638 1.58 30.48 11.18
N VAL A 639 2.62 30.72 11.99
CA VAL A 639 2.62 31.74 13.05
C VAL A 639 3.16 33.07 12.52
N ARG A 640 2.34 34.12 12.62
CA ARG A 640 2.68 35.48 12.20
C ARG A 640 3.24 36.30 13.35
N LYS A 641 4.54 36.14 13.61
CA LYS A 641 5.25 36.87 14.68
C LYS A 641 5.20 38.39 14.55
N ASP A 642 5.04 38.89 13.32
CA ASP A 642 4.87 40.31 13.03
C ASP A 642 3.51 40.87 13.48
N LEU A 643 2.55 40.00 13.80
CA LEU A 643 1.22 40.37 14.32
C LEU A 643 1.10 40.15 15.84
N LEU A 644 2.22 40.01 16.57
CA LEU A 644 2.18 39.85 18.02
C LEU A 644 1.75 41.15 18.70
N GLU A 645 0.54 41.14 19.26
CA GLU A 645 -0.04 42.28 19.96
C GLU A 645 -0.43 41.91 21.40
N LEU A 646 -0.17 42.82 22.34
CA LEU A 646 -0.57 42.66 23.72
C LEU A 646 -2.10 42.72 23.87
N GLY A 647 -2.65 41.81 24.67
CA GLY A 647 -4.03 41.90 25.12
C GLY A 647 -4.16 42.88 26.28
N GLN A 648 -5.03 43.88 26.15
CA GLN A 648 -5.42 44.77 27.25
C GLN A 648 -6.95 44.83 27.34
N PRO A 649 -7.57 43.79 27.92
CA PRO A 649 -9.03 43.76 28.03
C PRO A 649 -9.51 44.93 28.90
N PRO A 650 -10.43 45.80 28.41
CA PRO A 650 -11.03 46.83 29.25
C PRO A 650 -11.77 46.20 30.44
N ALA A 651 -11.83 46.92 31.56
CA ALA A 651 -12.60 46.49 32.72
C ALA A 651 -14.11 46.58 32.43
N PHE A 652 -14.88 45.55 32.76
CA PHE A 652 -16.34 45.57 32.68
C PHE A 652 -16.91 46.37 33.84
N ALA A 653 -17.43 47.56 33.58
CA ALA A 653 -17.94 48.49 34.61
C ALA A 653 -16.92 48.75 35.75
N GLY A 654 -15.62 48.80 35.44
CA GLY A 654 -14.55 49.00 36.42
C GLY A 654 -14.04 47.72 37.09
N VAL A 655 -14.61 46.55 36.76
CA VAL A 655 -14.21 45.23 37.29
C VAL A 655 -13.34 44.48 36.28
N PRO A 656 -12.16 43.95 36.65
CA PRO A 656 -11.27 43.28 35.72
C PRO A 656 -11.75 41.86 35.37
N PHE A 657 -11.46 41.44 34.13
CA PHE A 657 -11.65 40.06 33.70
C PHE A 657 -10.54 39.14 34.24
N LYS A 658 -10.93 37.94 34.71
CA LYS A 658 -10.03 36.82 35.02
C LYS A 658 -9.93 35.81 33.87
N SER A 659 -11.00 35.67 33.08
CA SER A 659 -11.03 34.86 31.85
C SER A 659 -12.11 35.40 30.91
N SER A 660 -12.31 34.75 29.76
CA SER A 660 -13.24 35.21 28.70
C SER A 660 -14.67 35.50 29.17
N SER A 661 -15.14 34.80 30.21
CA SER A 661 -16.50 34.95 30.74
C SER A 661 -16.55 35.17 32.26
N GLN A 662 -15.40 35.38 32.91
CA GLN A 662 -15.32 35.50 34.37
C GLN A 662 -14.69 36.83 34.78
N LEU A 663 -15.40 37.56 35.63
CA LEU A 663 -14.96 38.77 36.31
C LEU A 663 -14.48 38.46 37.73
N ASP A 664 -13.56 39.28 38.24
CA ASP A 664 -13.20 39.31 39.65
C ASP A 664 -14.00 40.37 40.40
N PHE A 665 -15.27 40.07 40.70
CA PHE A 665 -16.16 40.99 41.38
C PHE A 665 -15.87 40.98 42.88
N GLU A 666 -15.08 41.97 43.35
CA GLU A 666 -14.70 42.12 44.76
C GLU A 666 -14.02 40.87 45.37
N GLY A 667 -13.21 40.17 44.57
CA GLY A 667 -12.54 38.93 44.98
C GLY A 667 -13.40 37.67 44.85
N VAL A 668 -14.64 37.78 44.36
CA VAL A 668 -15.57 36.68 44.10
C VAL A 668 -15.77 36.52 42.59
N PRO A 669 -15.77 35.28 42.06
CA PRO A 669 -16.01 35.07 40.64
C PRO A 669 -17.46 35.41 40.25
N ALA A 670 -17.64 36.30 39.28
CA ALA A 670 -18.92 36.56 38.61
C ALA A 670 -18.81 36.19 37.12
N PHE A 671 -19.88 35.65 36.54
CA PHE A 671 -19.89 35.23 35.14
C PHE A 671 -20.69 36.21 34.28
N VAL A 672 -20.12 36.59 33.15
CA VAL A 672 -20.75 37.47 32.14
C VAL A 672 -20.64 36.81 30.76
N TYR A 673 -21.64 37.07 29.91
CA TYR A 673 -21.79 36.44 28.61
C TYR A 673 -21.74 37.52 27.53
N LEU A 674 -20.54 37.98 27.24
CA LEU A 674 -20.26 38.98 26.21
C LEU A 674 -19.65 38.28 24.99
N ASP A 675 -19.82 38.91 23.83
CA ASP A 675 -19.01 38.57 22.68
C ASP A 675 -17.56 39.00 22.92
N PHE A 676 -16.62 38.25 22.35
CA PHE A 676 -15.22 38.35 22.76
C PHE A 676 -14.54 39.64 22.26
N ASP A 677 -15.08 40.28 21.23
CA ASP A 677 -14.66 41.61 20.76
C ASP A 677 -15.09 42.73 21.73
N GLU A 678 -16.14 42.49 22.53
CA GLU A 678 -16.51 43.35 23.67
C GLU A 678 -15.53 43.18 24.85
N VAL A 679 -14.84 42.02 24.93
CA VAL A 679 -13.84 41.73 25.97
C VAL A 679 -12.45 42.22 25.56
N THR A 680 -12.07 42.11 24.30
CA THR A 680 -10.77 42.57 23.79
C THR A 680 -10.80 42.79 22.29
N ALA A 681 -10.34 43.96 21.83
CA ALA A 681 -10.41 44.34 20.42
C ALA A 681 -9.55 43.46 19.50
N ASN A 682 -8.42 42.92 20.00
CA ASN A 682 -7.49 42.10 19.21
C ASN A 682 -7.60 40.60 19.50
N GLY A 683 -8.58 40.18 20.30
CA GLY A 683 -8.77 38.76 20.60
C GLY A 683 -7.73 38.17 21.56
N VAL A 684 -6.92 38.99 22.23
CA VAL A 684 -5.87 38.54 23.16
C VAL A 684 -6.17 39.03 24.59
N MET A 685 -5.96 38.16 25.59
CA MET A 685 -6.13 38.39 27.04
C MET A 685 -4.85 38.13 27.85
N GLY A 686 -3.68 38.25 27.23
CA GLY A 686 -2.38 38.05 27.87
C GLY A 686 -1.24 38.66 27.08
N ASP A 687 -0.01 38.22 27.37
CA ASP A 687 1.17 38.60 26.59
C ASP A 687 1.59 37.45 25.67
N PRO A 688 1.33 37.50 24.35
CA PRO A 688 1.69 36.40 23.45
C PRO A 688 3.20 36.34 23.17
N ARG A 689 3.98 37.37 23.53
CA ARG A 689 5.43 37.42 23.29
C ARG A 689 6.22 36.50 24.21
N VAL A 690 5.56 35.95 25.23
CA VAL A 690 6.13 34.94 26.14
C VAL A 690 6.16 33.56 25.49
N SER A 691 5.41 33.38 24.39
CA SER A 691 5.33 32.13 23.65
C SER A 691 6.66 31.81 22.97
N SER A 692 7.06 30.54 23.02
CA SER A 692 8.25 30.06 22.33
C SER A 692 8.12 28.59 21.89
N PRO A 693 8.82 28.17 20.82
CA PRO A 693 8.90 26.77 20.45
C PRO A 693 9.40 25.87 21.59
N GLU A 694 10.34 26.37 22.42
CA GLU A 694 10.92 25.64 23.54
C GLU A 694 9.86 25.32 24.61
N ILE A 695 9.06 26.31 24.98
CA ILE A 695 7.92 26.13 25.88
C ILE A 695 6.89 25.20 25.25
N GLY A 696 6.63 25.33 23.95
CA GLY A 696 5.66 24.51 23.23
C GLY A 696 6.01 23.02 23.27
N ASN A 697 7.29 22.70 23.08
CA ASN A 697 7.80 21.33 23.22
C ASN A 697 7.69 20.82 24.66
N LYS A 698 8.03 21.64 25.67
CA LYS A 698 7.83 21.27 27.10
C LYS A 698 6.36 20.95 27.40
N ILE A 699 5.43 21.77 26.89
CA ILE A 699 3.99 21.56 27.04
C ILE A 699 3.59 20.22 26.41
N LEU A 700 4.00 19.98 25.16
CA LEU A 700 3.68 18.74 24.45
C LEU A 700 4.16 17.49 25.19
N ASP A 701 5.42 17.50 25.62
CA ASP A 701 6.00 16.37 26.34
C ASP A 701 5.23 16.08 27.64
N HIS A 702 4.91 17.13 28.40
CA HIS A 702 4.18 17.02 29.66
C HIS A 702 2.74 16.51 29.47
N VAL A 703 1.98 17.07 28.52
CA VAL A 703 0.59 16.66 28.31
C VAL A 703 0.48 15.27 27.67
N VAL A 704 1.43 14.88 26.81
CA VAL A 704 1.48 13.55 26.22
C VAL A 704 1.86 12.50 27.27
N GLU A 705 2.76 12.82 28.20
CA GLU A 705 3.12 11.94 29.32
C GLU A 705 1.91 11.64 30.21
N ILE A 706 1.24 12.70 30.69
CA ILE A 706 0.04 12.54 31.53
C ILE A 706 -1.07 11.84 30.76
N GLY A 707 -1.27 12.20 29.49
CA GLY A 707 -2.29 11.59 28.64
C GLY A 707 -2.04 10.11 28.38
N ALA A 708 -0.79 9.69 28.18
CA ALA A 708 -0.43 8.29 28.02
C ALA A 708 -0.74 7.49 29.29
N HIS A 709 -0.32 7.99 30.46
CA HIS A 709 -0.66 7.37 31.74
C HIS A 709 -2.16 7.29 31.98
N PHE A 710 -2.91 8.33 31.62
CA PHE A 710 -4.37 8.32 31.73
C PHE A 710 -4.98 7.21 30.87
N VAL A 711 -4.60 7.13 29.59
CA VAL A 711 -5.13 6.13 28.63
C VAL A 711 -4.79 4.70 29.06
N GLU A 712 -3.57 4.45 29.54
CA GLU A 712 -3.16 3.13 30.04
C GLU A 712 -3.98 2.69 31.27
N ASN A 713 -4.35 3.61 32.15
CA ASN A 713 -5.22 3.31 33.28
C ASN A 713 -6.67 3.17 32.86
N PHE A 714 -7.13 4.02 31.93
CA PHE A 714 -8.48 3.98 31.39
C PHE A 714 -8.76 2.66 30.66
N ALA A 715 -7.80 2.15 29.89
CA ALA A 715 -7.90 0.88 29.16
C ALA A 715 -8.07 -0.36 30.07
N LYS A 716 -7.68 -0.26 31.36
CA LYS A 716 -7.80 -1.35 32.33
C LYS A 716 -9.17 -1.41 32.99
N LEU A 717 -10.03 -0.42 32.77
CA LEU A 717 -11.36 -0.42 33.36
C LEU A 717 -12.18 -1.58 32.78
N PRO A 718 -12.91 -2.34 33.62
CA PRO A 718 -13.64 -3.50 33.13
C PRO A 718 -14.75 -3.08 32.16
N THR A 719 -14.82 -3.80 31.03
CA THR A 719 -15.74 -3.62 29.90
C THR A 719 -17.20 -3.91 30.24
N ARG A 720 -17.46 -4.49 31.41
CA ARG A 720 -18.80 -4.72 31.99
C ARG A 720 -18.73 -4.51 33.50
N ILE A 721 -19.77 -3.93 34.09
CA ILE A 721 -20.03 -4.16 35.52
C ILE A 721 -20.36 -5.66 35.60
N ALA A 722 -19.42 -6.46 36.10
CA ALA A 722 -19.67 -7.86 36.38
C ALA A 722 -20.74 -7.92 37.48
N GLY A 723 -21.93 -8.41 37.15
CA GLY A 723 -23.07 -8.50 38.07
C GLY A 723 -23.85 -7.19 38.16
N ASP A 724 -24.94 -7.09 37.41
CA ASP A 724 -26.25 -6.67 37.92
C ASP A 724 -27.24 -6.64 36.75
N GLY A 725 -28.44 -7.17 37.02
CA GLY A 725 -29.61 -7.03 36.15
C GLY A 725 -30.02 -5.56 35.99
N PRO A 726 -31.28 -5.27 35.60
CA PRO A 726 -31.78 -3.90 35.70
C PRO A 726 -31.53 -3.38 37.11
N ARG A 727 -31.07 -2.12 37.26
CA ARG A 727 -31.02 -1.45 38.56
C ARG A 727 -32.42 -1.54 39.15
N THR A 728 -32.63 -2.45 40.09
CA THR A 728 -33.80 -2.39 40.95
C THR A 728 -33.68 -1.11 41.74
N VAL A 729 -34.66 -0.22 41.57
CA VAL A 729 -34.81 0.95 42.44
C VAL A 729 -34.77 0.43 43.88
N PRO A 730 -33.91 0.96 44.76
CA PRO A 730 -33.96 0.59 46.18
C PRO A 730 -35.36 0.94 46.68
N THR A 731 -36.12 -0.08 47.08
CA THR A 731 -37.38 0.08 47.82
C THR A 731 -37.12 0.54 49.23
#